data_AF-A0A395N3G4-F1
#
_entry.id   AF-A0A395N3G4-F1
#
_cell.length_a   1.000
_cell.length_b   1.000
_cell.length_c   1.000
_cell.angle_alpha   90.00
_cell.angle_beta   90.00
_cell.angle_gamma   90.00
#
_symmetry.space_group_name_H-M   'P 1'
#
loop_
_entity.id
_entity.type
_entity.pdbx_description
1 polymer ?
#
loop_
_entity_poly.entity_id
_entity_poly.type
_entity_poly.pdbx_seq_one_letter_code
_entity_poly.pdbx_strand_id
1 'polypeptide(L)'
;MVVESYGVWRAKPVSYTFEDRDEDSKTPHLKLFFDDDKGKNGEAAVNIKSGNREESRLAYWTVSDFTHGVTQKLAELSNGFHLLADTSEQSLDGLALDYIRSNLFNRVNGRILPHDIDGADNDILDQLKPIVNKAISAQATVYIYGSEYSRGKGIHNVHMNQGNSGGWVDDNGVFQDGGLIFEFEDHWEAVFIGFASQAVHTRDGPNRAGHPLPEQNFKTWANFLAPERTDEEKEDIDIKDSPVFIAEALVNPPGPDQQPGTPPETITLKNRTQNEIDLSGWKIRIKTGDTQILDGKRIRADGTLPVPATVPLSNRGGVITLLNAEGFRVHGLAPTFGELEASASGNRCPLCSVIAYELPYGSFEIFGAHDHPQDLTYMRSLPVVVTVQKNDPPSLQISCDEGKIKLSGCQIPNSFEKYTSKHHDPSDTSTGSERSLGLAKQWLDTCVATHPYCNRYCPTQDPSLPTLPTRVLDLEPEDCAAELKLIITHGFKAHYVALSYCWGDQEFLKTTDETLQQHKEGIYARSLPQTFQDTIIICKALKCRYVWIDALCIIQGNKHDWDRESSQMLHVYRNALVTVCAQGASDVFGGCFTSRNALSRRPVFLPTYNSLKATATPSFWSRQAFQPCPTGPVDLRGWTLQEQTLSGRLLSYCEESVFWFCCTSKLSESTPYKCPVREDGAYPAFKTMVLDYELRPVSRVLRSMTNESRQTYNGWYYLMRKYCLRDIKVRTDKLVTISGLAEQMSRIINDDYVSGLWRRDLIRGLLWRTLLDEDDETKRYPFSGKGFVAPSWSWASMEQGTVHTWYGANFDHGILHDHFEECPVGSSAVLSLPVRARSDIEVLSVHCQPVTDNPFGQLRSGTIRLKGYVRQYRWEAEGNRLYDYTSPSQIGKIEWDEDFPPDDDAVHVVCLYMARYISSEDECRGFSHISDREQLFGKCKCLGLIETGFRANEYHRVGIAEIEYWQWDNDVKKEISLV
;
A
#
# COMPACT_ATOMS: atom_id res chain seq x y z
N MET A 1 8.05 54.59 -15.89
CA MET A 1 8.78 54.12 -17.08
C MET A 1 9.05 52.65 -16.81
N VAL A 2 8.83 51.78 -17.78
CA VAL A 2 8.94 50.32 -17.58
C VAL A 2 10.43 49.97 -17.49
N VAL A 3 10.82 49.00 -16.66
CA VAL A 3 12.18 48.47 -16.63
C VAL A 3 12.56 48.04 -18.05
N GLU A 4 13.49 48.78 -18.67
CA GLU A 4 13.85 48.56 -20.08
C GLU A 4 14.47 47.17 -20.26
N SER A 5 14.13 46.48 -21.34
CA SER A 5 14.63 45.13 -21.62
C SER A 5 14.42 44.14 -20.46
N TYR A 6 13.26 44.19 -19.79
CA TYR A 6 12.91 43.25 -18.74
C TYR A 6 12.76 41.82 -19.27
N GLY A 7 13.31 40.85 -18.56
CA GLY A 7 13.20 39.44 -18.92
C GLY A 7 13.81 38.49 -17.90
N VAL A 8 13.94 37.23 -18.32
CA VAL A 8 14.55 36.16 -17.51
C VAL A 8 15.72 35.52 -18.27
N TRP A 9 16.82 35.33 -17.57
CA TRP A 9 18.00 34.64 -18.09
C TRP A 9 18.09 33.24 -17.52
N ARG A 10 18.07 32.22 -18.38
CA ARG A 10 18.32 30.82 -17.99
C ARG A 10 19.79 30.47 -18.24
N ALA A 11 20.51 30.09 -17.19
CA ALA A 11 21.95 29.83 -17.24
C ALA A 11 22.41 28.89 -16.12
N LYS A 12 23.70 28.54 -16.09
CA LYS A 12 24.37 27.86 -14.97
C LYS A 12 25.19 28.87 -14.16
N PRO A 13 25.06 28.94 -12.82
CA PRO A 13 25.91 29.80 -12.00
C PRO A 13 27.32 29.20 -11.93
N VAL A 14 28.34 30.05 -12.09
CA VAL A 14 29.76 29.63 -12.18
C VAL A 14 30.55 30.10 -10.97
N SER A 15 30.42 31.38 -10.62
CA SER A 15 31.13 32.00 -9.49
C SER A 15 30.43 33.28 -9.10
N TYR A 16 30.78 33.87 -7.96
CA TYR A 16 30.32 35.21 -7.60
C TYR A 16 31.43 35.99 -6.92
N THR A 17 31.30 37.31 -6.98
CA THR A 17 32.07 38.27 -6.18
C THR A 17 31.08 39.19 -5.49
N PHE A 18 31.49 39.82 -4.40
CA PHE A 18 30.67 40.84 -3.73
C PHE A 18 31.56 42.01 -3.35
N GLU A 19 30.99 43.20 -3.40
CA GLU A 19 31.65 44.43 -2.93
C GLU A 19 31.40 44.56 -1.43
N ASP A 20 32.48 44.66 -0.64
CA ASP A 20 32.38 44.92 0.79
C ASP A 20 32.21 46.43 1.10
N ARG A 21 32.00 46.77 2.38
CA ARG A 21 31.80 48.15 2.85
C ARG A 21 32.98 49.09 2.58
N ASP A 22 34.17 48.56 2.35
CA ASP A 22 35.38 49.31 2.04
C ASP A 22 35.56 49.49 0.52
N GLU A 23 35.01 48.60 -0.30
CA GLU A 23 35.06 48.62 -1.78
C GLU A 23 33.98 49.52 -2.42
N ASP A 24 32.70 49.44 -2.01
CA ASP A 24 31.64 50.39 -2.39
C ASP A 24 30.69 50.68 -1.21
N SER A 25 30.88 51.85 -0.59
CA SER A 25 30.07 52.27 0.56
C SER A 25 28.64 52.72 0.21
N LYS A 26 28.30 52.95 -1.07
CA LYS A 26 27.04 53.58 -1.49
C LYS A 26 26.04 52.58 -2.06
N THR A 27 26.46 51.75 -3.01
CA THR A 27 25.57 50.79 -3.69
C THR A 27 26.35 49.51 -4.04
N PRO A 28 26.81 48.74 -3.04
CA PRO A 28 27.50 47.49 -3.28
C PRO A 28 26.58 46.45 -3.92
N HIS A 29 27.14 45.65 -4.82
CA HIS A 29 26.46 44.55 -5.49
C HIS A 29 27.13 43.21 -5.22
N LEU A 30 26.33 42.15 -5.22
CA LEU A 30 26.81 40.80 -5.47
C LEU A 30 26.76 40.57 -6.99
N LYS A 31 27.93 40.29 -7.58
CA LYS A 31 28.08 39.97 -9.00
C LYS A 31 28.10 38.46 -9.16
N LEU A 32 27.01 37.89 -9.67
CA LEU A 32 26.90 36.47 -9.98
C LEU A 32 27.30 36.24 -11.45
N PHE A 33 28.37 35.48 -11.67
CA PHE A 33 28.79 35.07 -13.01
C PHE A 33 28.10 33.78 -13.42
N PHE A 34 27.60 33.73 -14.65
CA PHE A 34 26.86 32.59 -15.17
C PHE A 34 27.25 32.25 -16.61
N ASP A 35 27.04 30.99 -17.00
CA ASP A 35 27.27 30.47 -18.34
C ASP A 35 25.94 30.01 -18.96
N ASP A 36 25.67 30.45 -20.18
CA ASP A 36 24.48 30.11 -20.96
C ASP A 36 24.81 29.33 -22.25
N ASP A 37 26.02 28.77 -22.33
CA ASP A 37 26.58 28.01 -23.45
C ASP A 37 26.78 28.82 -24.74
N LYS A 38 26.64 30.17 -24.70
CA LYS A 38 26.76 31.06 -25.87
C LYS A 38 28.01 31.94 -25.85
N GLY A 39 29.11 31.50 -25.23
CA GLY A 39 30.42 32.16 -25.31
C GLY A 39 30.91 32.73 -23.98
N LYS A 40 31.21 34.04 -23.90
CA LYS A 40 31.71 34.66 -22.66
C LYS A 40 30.68 34.53 -21.53
N ASN A 41 31.13 34.32 -20.29
CA ASN A 41 30.25 34.32 -19.11
C ASN A 41 29.50 35.65 -19.01
N GLY A 42 28.21 35.57 -18.67
CA GLY A 42 27.40 36.71 -18.32
C GLY A 42 27.56 37.09 -16.85
N GLU A 43 27.14 38.30 -16.50
CA GLU A 43 27.19 38.84 -15.14
C GLU A 43 25.81 39.34 -14.70
N ALA A 44 25.36 38.93 -13.52
CA ALA A 44 24.17 39.48 -12.88
C ALA A 44 24.57 40.36 -11.69
N ALA A 45 24.17 41.63 -11.72
CA ALA A 45 24.33 42.56 -10.61
C ALA A 45 23.10 42.50 -9.69
N VAL A 46 23.30 41.92 -8.50
CA VAL A 46 22.29 41.78 -7.46
C VAL A 46 22.55 42.82 -6.38
N ASN A 47 21.63 43.77 -6.19
CA ASN A 47 21.77 44.81 -5.19
C ASN A 47 21.73 44.21 -3.78
N ILE A 48 22.77 44.46 -2.98
CA ILE A 48 22.89 43.98 -1.60
C ILE A 48 22.80 45.10 -0.55
N LYS A 49 22.56 46.34 -0.98
CA LYS A 49 22.29 47.50 -0.12
C LYS A 49 21.50 48.57 -0.88
N SER A 50 20.61 49.29 -0.19
CA SER A 50 19.95 50.46 -0.77
C SER A 50 20.88 51.68 -0.76
N GLY A 51 20.87 52.47 -1.84
CA GLY A 51 21.54 53.78 -1.90
C GLY A 51 20.87 54.89 -1.08
N ASN A 52 19.74 54.59 -0.42
CA ASN A 52 19.06 55.52 0.48
C ASN A 52 19.86 55.69 1.78
N ARG A 53 20.22 56.95 2.10
CA ARG A 53 21.04 57.29 3.28
C ARG A 53 20.30 57.14 4.61
N GLU A 54 18.96 57.19 4.60
CA GLU A 54 18.13 57.08 5.81
C GLU A 54 17.68 55.65 6.09
N GLU A 55 17.59 54.81 5.05
CA GLU A 55 17.17 53.40 5.16
C GLU A 55 17.92 52.56 4.12
N SER A 56 19.08 52.01 4.51
CA SER A 56 19.95 51.26 3.61
C SER A 56 19.68 49.75 3.58
N ARG A 57 18.76 49.24 4.42
CA ARG A 57 18.51 47.80 4.61
C ARG A 57 17.68 47.23 3.47
N LEU A 58 17.72 45.90 3.34
CA LEU A 58 16.95 45.14 2.35
C LEU A 58 15.88 44.29 3.02
N ALA A 59 14.75 44.15 2.33
CA ALA A 59 13.75 43.14 2.59
C ALA A 59 14.07 41.89 1.76
N TYR A 60 13.97 40.72 2.40
CA TYR A 60 14.48 39.50 1.83
C TYR A 60 13.59 38.30 2.14
N TRP A 61 13.38 37.43 1.14
CA TRP A 61 12.66 36.16 1.28
C TRP A 61 13.44 35.02 0.61
N THR A 62 13.68 33.96 1.37
CA THR A 62 14.17 32.67 0.88
C THR A 62 13.08 31.63 0.93
N VAL A 63 12.85 30.98 -0.20
CA VAL A 63 11.90 29.88 -0.32
C VAL A 63 12.69 28.64 -0.73
N SER A 64 13.00 27.77 0.23
CA SER A 64 13.85 26.58 0.04
C SER A 64 13.17 25.42 -0.69
N ASP A 65 11.86 25.50 -0.90
CA ASP A 65 11.08 24.54 -1.70
C ASP A 65 10.04 25.31 -2.51
N PHE A 66 10.53 26.10 -3.46
CA PHE A 66 9.73 27.04 -4.24
C PHE A 66 8.81 26.31 -5.21
N THR A 67 7.55 26.16 -4.80
CA THR A 67 6.47 25.60 -5.64
C THR A 67 5.59 26.73 -6.16
N HIS A 68 5.63 26.97 -7.47
CA HIS A 68 4.78 27.96 -8.13
C HIS A 68 4.58 27.58 -9.61
N GLY A 69 3.41 27.90 -10.19
CA GLY A 69 3.10 27.57 -11.59
C GLY A 69 4.10 28.11 -12.62
N VAL A 70 4.84 29.17 -12.29
CA VAL A 70 5.91 29.73 -13.15
C VAL A 70 7.05 28.74 -13.41
N THR A 71 7.32 27.81 -12.49
CA THR A 71 8.43 26.84 -12.61
C THR A 71 8.29 25.90 -13.81
N GLN A 72 7.07 25.51 -14.16
CA GLN A 72 6.81 24.68 -15.35
C GLN A 72 7.23 25.39 -16.63
N LYS A 73 6.85 26.67 -16.76
CA LYS A 73 7.20 27.50 -17.91
C LYS A 73 8.71 27.80 -17.96
N LEU A 74 9.34 27.96 -16.81
CA LEU A 74 10.79 28.18 -16.71
C LEU A 74 11.58 26.95 -17.17
N ALA A 75 11.14 25.73 -16.82
CA ALA A 75 11.80 24.49 -17.23
C ALA A 75 11.83 24.31 -18.76
N GLU A 76 10.85 24.87 -19.47
CA GLU A 76 10.74 24.79 -20.94
C GLU A 76 11.66 25.78 -21.68
N LEU A 77 12.24 26.76 -20.98
CA LEU A 77 13.09 27.77 -21.61
C LEU A 77 14.44 27.18 -22.08
N SER A 78 14.89 27.60 -23.27
CA SER A 78 16.26 27.34 -23.73
C SER A 78 17.28 28.21 -22.98
N ASN A 79 18.57 27.84 -22.97
CA ASN A 79 19.59 28.67 -22.32
C ASN A 79 19.76 30.04 -23.03
N GLY A 80 19.96 31.08 -22.23
CA GLY A 80 20.09 32.47 -22.68
C GLY A 80 19.02 33.41 -22.12
N PHE A 81 19.07 34.67 -22.57
CA PHE A 81 18.10 35.71 -22.18
C PHE A 81 16.78 35.59 -22.96
N HIS A 82 15.68 35.69 -22.24
CA HIS A 82 14.32 35.71 -22.78
C HIS A 82 13.66 37.04 -22.41
N LEU A 83 13.48 37.89 -23.43
CA LEU A 83 12.84 39.19 -23.29
C LEU A 83 11.33 39.01 -23.04
N LEU A 84 10.80 39.59 -21.96
CA LEU A 84 9.39 39.52 -21.58
C LEU A 84 8.70 40.86 -21.90
N ALA A 85 8.66 41.21 -23.18
CA ALA A 85 8.21 42.53 -23.67
C ALA A 85 6.72 42.61 -24.07
N ASP A 86 5.98 41.49 -24.13
CA ASP A 86 4.55 41.50 -24.43
C ASP A 86 3.70 41.41 -23.15
N THR A 87 2.55 42.10 -23.17
CA THR A 87 1.53 42.15 -22.11
C THR A 87 0.99 40.79 -21.70
N SER A 88 1.09 39.78 -22.57
CA SER A 88 0.68 38.40 -22.27
C SER A 88 1.58 37.75 -21.21
N GLU A 89 2.90 37.99 -21.28
CA GLU A 89 3.89 37.47 -20.32
C GLU A 89 4.03 38.34 -19.06
N GLN A 90 3.67 39.63 -19.15
CA GLN A 90 3.56 40.54 -18.02
C GLN A 90 2.17 40.48 -17.37
N SER A 91 1.80 39.28 -16.93
CA SER A 91 0.49 38.99 -16.34
C SER A 91 0.60 38.00 -15.19
N LEU A 92 -0.49 37.80 -14.44
CA LEU A 92 -0.57 36.84 -13.32
C LEU A 92 -0.21 35.39 -13.71
N ASP A 93 -0.41 35.07 -14.97
CA ASP A 93 -0.18 33.75 -15.54
C ASP A 93 1.03 33.72 -16.48
N GLY A 94 1.72 34.85 -16.67
CA GLY A 94 2.89 34.97 -17.52
C GLY A 94 4.19 34.55 -16.81
N LEU A 95 5.31 34.64 -17.52
CA LEU A 95 6.63 34.35 -16.96
C LEU A 95 7.17 35.43 -16.02
N ALA A 96 6.62 36.65 -16.07
CA ALA A 96 7.12 37.80 -15.32
C ALA A 96 6.83 37.71 -13.81
N LEU A 97 7.77 38.21 -12.99
CA LEU A 97 7.60 38.21 -11.54
C LEU A 97 6.89 39.47 -11.04
N ASP A 98 6.00 39.28 -10.07
CA ASP A 98 5.38 40.34 -9.29
C ASP A 98 5.20 39.92 -7.83
N TYR A 99 5.92 40.57 -6.93
CA TYR A 99 6.00 40.23 -5.51
C TYR A 99 4.67 40.45 -4.79
N ILE A 100 3.85 41.36 -5.30
CA ILE A 100 2.58 41.72 -4.69
C ILE A 100 1.48 40.85 -5.26
N ARG A 101 1.43 40.65 -6.58
CA ARG A 101 0.28 40.09 -7.29
C ARG A 101 0.37 38.58 -7.50
N SER A 102 1.57 38.03 -7.69
CA SER A 102 1.76 36.66 -8.17
C SER A 102 1.92 35.61 -7.09
N ASN A 103 1.66 35.89 -5.80
CA ASN A 103 1.70 34.87 -4.73
C ASN A 103 3.05 34.10 -4.63
N LEU A 104 4.16 34.74 -4.97
CA LEU A 104 5.48 34.10 -5.01
C LEU A 104 5.96 33.63 -3.62
N PHE A 105 5.54 34.30 -2.54
CA PHE A 105 5.94 33.98 -1.18
C PHE A 105 4.95 34.55 -0.17
N ASN A 106 4.99 34.02 1.07
CA ASN A 106 4.28 34.63 2.18
C ASN A 106 5.04 35.87 2.66
N ARG A 107 4.42 37.05 2.51
CA ARG A 107 5.03 38.34 2.85
C ARG A 107 5.51 38.45 4.31
N VAL A 108 4.87 37.76 5.26
CA VAL A 108 5.21 37.84 6.70
C VAL A 108 6.54 37.14 7.02
N ASN A 109 6.94 36.17 6.22
CA ASN A 109 8.17 35.40 6.42
C ASN A 109 9.43 36.16 6.00
N GLY A 110 9.29 37.40 5.54
CA GLY A 110 10.42 38.22 5.12
C GLY A 110 11.27 38.69 6.30
N ARG A 111 12.54 38.98 6.01
CA ARG A 111 13.49 39.56 6.97
C ARG A 111 13.97 40.92 6.48
N ILE A 112 14.22 41.83 7.41
CA ILE A 112 14.97 43.06 7.15
C ILE A 112 16.39 42.84 7.60
N LEU A 113 17.33 42.82 6.65
CA LEU A 113 18.74 42.59 6.93
C LEU A 113 19.58 43.80 6.47
N PRO A 114 20.60 44.18 7.26
CA PRO A 114 21.64 45.08 6.80
C PRO A 114 22.60 44.37 5.82
N HIS A 115 23.51 45.14 5.22
CA HIS A 115 24.62 44.60 4.44
C HIS A 115 25.89 44.58 5.30
N ASP A 116 26.71 43.54 5.09
CA ASP A 116 28.13 43.46 5.48
C ASP A 116 28.40 43.86 6.94
N ILE A 117 27.84 43.08 7.87
CA ILE A 117 28.05 43.24 9.31
C ILE A 117 28.74 42.00 9.87
N ASP A 118 29.74 42.21 10.72
CA ASP A 118 30.45 41.12 11.39
C ASP A 118 29.48 40.30 12.27
N GLY A 119 29.42 38.98 12.05
CA GLY A 119 28.55 38.06 12.76
C GLY A 119 28.13 36.90 11.85
N ALA A 120 27.17 36.10 12.31
CA ALA A 120 26.58 35.05 11.50
C ALA A 120 25.05 35.20 11.52
N ASP A 121 24.43 35.00 10.36
CA ASP A 121 22.98 35.10 10.13
C ASP A 121 22.41 36.49 10.45
N ASN A 122 23.23 37.54 10.29
CA ASN A 122 22.87 38.91 10.64
C ASN A 122 22.96 39.90 9.47
N ASP A 123 23.39 39.45 8.29
CA ASP A 123 23.37 40.25 7.06
C ASP A 123 22.85 39.48 5.83
N ILE A 124 22.67 40.21 4.73
CA ILE A 124 22.17 39.64 3.46
C ILE A 124 23.12 38.63 2.81
N LEU A 125 24.43 38.78 3.00
CA LEU A 125 25.43 37.89 2.41
C LEU A 125 25.42 36.53 3.11
N ASP A 126 25.15 36.49 4.41
CA ASP A 126 24.97 35.25 5.16
C ASP A 126 23.81 34.39 4.63
N GLN A 127 22.80 35.01 4.02
CA GLN A 127 21.67 34.29 3.40
C GLN A 127 21.94 33.89 1.95
N LEU A 128 22.54 34.79 1.17
CA LEU A 128 22.78 34.58 -0.27
C LEU A 128 23.93 33.60 -0.53
N LYS A 129 25.04 33.70 0.21
CA LYS A 129 26.25 32.88 -0.02
C LYS A 129 25.96 31.38 0.05
N PRO A 130 25.24 30.84 1.06
CA PRO A 130 24.94 29.41 1.12
C PRO A 130 24.17 28.89 -0.10
N ILE A 131 23.14 29.61 -0.54
CA ILE A 131 22.28 29.20 -1.67
C ILE A 131 23.07 29.24 -2.98
N VAL A 132 23.83 30.31 -3.22
CA VAL A 132 24.66 30.45 -4.42
C VAL A 132 25.79 29.41 -4.44
N ASN A 133 26.46 29.17 -3.30
CA ASN A 133 27.49 28.12 -3.19
C ASN A 133 26.91 26.73 -3.47
N LYS A 134 25.72 26.44 -2.93
CA LYS A 134 24.99 25.19 -3.17
C LYS A 134 24.65 25.04 -4.65
N ALA A 135 24.12 26.09 -5.28
CA ALA A 135 23.75 26.11 -6.69
C ALA A 135 24.95 25.87 -7.63
N ILE A 136 26.09 26.54 -7.38
CA ILE A 136 27.33 26.34 -8.14
C ILE A 136 27.84 24.90 -7.97
N SER A 137 27.88 24.40 -6.74
CA SER A 137 28.41 23.06 -6.43
C SER A 137 27.55 21.96 -7.05
N ALA A 138 26.24 22.15 -7.07
CA ALA A 138 25.28 21.20 -7.63
C ALA A 138 25.10 21.35 -9.16
N GLN A 139 25.78 22.32 -9.79
CA GLN A 139 25.54 22.69 -11.19
C GLN A 139 24.05 22.94 -11.48
N ALA A 140 23.34 23.57 -10.53
CA ALA A 140 21.92 23.90 -10.66
C ALA A 140 21.67 24.85 -11.82
N THR A 141 20.46 24.87 -12.37
CA THR A 141 20.07 25.92 -13.33
C THR A 141 19.63 27.15 -12.55
N VAL A 142 20.09 28.34 -12.94
CA VAL A 142 19.64 29.61 -12.38
C VAL A 142 18.79 30.37 -13.41
N TYR A 143 17.69 30.92 -12.92
CA TYR A 143 16.78 31.81 -13.61
C TYR A 143 16.89 33.19 -12.97
N ILE A 144 17.46 34.13 -13.72
CA ILE A 144 17.79 35.47 -13.23
C ILE A 144 16.82 36.47 -13.85
N TYR A 145 15.98 37.10 -13.04
CA TYR A 145 15.01 38.09 -13.48
C TYR A 145 15.53 39.50 -13.28
N GLY A 146 15.33 40.36 -14.27
CA GLY A 146 15.80 41.74 -14.25
C GLY A 146 15.83 42.35 -15.64
N SER A 147 16.67 43.37 -15.82
CA SER A 147 16.86 44.10 -17.08
C SER A 147 18.19 43.75 -17.73
N GLU A 148 18.18 43.38 -19.01
CA GLU A 148 19.41 43.11 -19.75
C GLU A 148 20.26 44.38 -19.92
N TYR A 149 21.58 44.26 -19.78
CA TYR A 149 22.52 45.36 -19.98
C TYR A 149 22.42 45.93 -21.40
N SER A 150 22.40 47.26 -21.51
CA SER A 150 22.49 47.93 -22.81
C SER A 150 23.84 47.73 -23.52
N ARG A 151 24.89 47.36 -22.77
CA ARG A 151 26.24 47.01 -23.27
C ARG A 151 26.87 45.93 -22.40
N GLY A 152 27.43 44.90 -23.04
CA GLY A 152 27.99 43.73 -22.35
C GLY A 152 26.95 42.62 -22.21
N LYS A 153 27.35 41.47 -21.66
CA LYS A 153 26.47 40.33 -21.45
C LYS A 153 26.15 40.23 -19.96
N GLY A 154 24.95 40.62 -19.58
CA GLY A 154 24.56 40.64 -18.18
C GLY A 154 23.19 41.23 -17.91
N ILE A 155 22.81 41.22 -16.63
CA ILE A 155 21.47 41.60 -16.15
C ILE A 155 21.59 42.37 -14.82
N HIS A 156 20.85 43.48 -14.66
CA HIS A 156 20.72 44.27 -13.41
C HIS A 156 19.26 44.34 -12.96
N ASN A 157 18.96 45.13 -11.94
CA ASN A 157 17.61 45.29 -11.37
C ASN A 157 17.03 43.95 -10.88
N VAL A 158 17.90 43.11 -10.31
CA VAL A 158 17.56 41.80 -9.73
C VAL A 158 16.99 41.99 -8.32
N HIS A 159 15.96 42.82 -8.21
CA HIS A 159 15.21 43.12 -6.99
C HIS A 159 13.80 43.61 -7.37
N MET A 160 12.93 43.82 -6.38
CA MET A 160 11.60 44.39 -6.56
C MET A 160 11.68 45.75 -7.27
N ASN A 161 10.98 45.92 -8.39
CA ASN A 161 11.01 47.11 -9.25
C ASN A 161 9.67 47.86 -9.21
N GLN A 162 9.08 47.90 -8.01
CA GLN A 162 7.84 48.60 -7.73
C GLN A 162 7.82 49.10 -6.27
N GLY A 163 6.91 50.03 -5.97
CA GLY A 163 6.77 50.62 -4.64
C GLY A 163 7.86 51.63 -4.28
N ASN A 164 8.62 52.13 -5.26
CA ASN A 164 9.61 53.19 -5.06
C ASN A 164 8.95 54.56 -4.85
N SER A 165 9.63 55.43 -4.10
CA SER A 165 9.26 56.82 -3.86
C SER A 165 10.43 57.77 -4.14
N GLY A 166 10.15 59.09 -4.18
CA GLY A 166 11.18 60.10 -4.45
C GLY A 166 11.72 60.05 -5.89
N GLY A 167 13.05 60.07 -6.05
CA GLY A 167 13.70 60.12 -7.36
C GLY A 167 13.66 58.81 -8.17
N TRP A 168 13.19 57.71 -7.58
CA TRP A 168 13.16 56.37 -8.17
C TRP A 168 11.76 55.93 -8.60
N VAL A 169 10.80 56.85 -8.56
CA VAL A 169 9.39 56.58 -8.89
C VAL A 169 9.22 56.14 -10.35
N ASP A 170 10.11 56.61 -11.23
CA ASP A 170 10.07 56.29 -12.65
C ASP A 170 10.43 54.83 -12.95
N ASP A 171 11.04 54.11 -12.01
CA ASP A 171 11.36 52.68 -12.14
C ASP A 171 10.18 51.76 -11.78
N ASN A 172 9.08 52.33 -11.27
CA ASN A 172 7.91 51.56 -10.84
C ASN A 172 7.13 50.95 -12.00
N GLY A 173 6.79 49.68 -11.85
CA GLY A 173 5.88 48.97 -12.75
C GLY A 173 5.54 47.59 -12.22
N VAL A 174 4.40 47.07 -12.70
CA VAL A 174 3.88 45.75 -12.30
C VAL A 174 4.45 44.67 -13.21
N PHE A 175 4.57 43.43 -12.73
CA PHE A 175 5.10 42.31 -13.51
C PHE A 175 6.48 42.59 -14.14
N GLN A 176 7.36 43.23 -13.39
CA GLN A 176 8.73 43.52 -13.80
C GLN A 176 9.72 43.41 -12.64
N ASP A 177 9.36 42.68 -11.58
CA ASP A 177 10.24 42.48 -10.44
C ASP A 177 11.40 41.55 -10.82
N GLY A 178 12.57 41.83 -10.27
CA GLY A 178 13.73 40.96 -10.37
C GLY A 178 13.75 39.88 -9.29
N GLY A 179 14.68 38.94 -9.39
CA GLY A 179 14.82 37.84 -8.44
C GLY A 179 15.68 36.71 -8.97
N LEU A 180 16.00 35.75 -8.11
CA LEU A 180 16.77 34.56 -8.46
C LEU A 180 15.93 33.32 -8.15
N ILE A 181 15.82 32.41 -9.12
CA ILE A 181 15.21 31.11 -8.92
C ILE A 181 16.21 30.05 -9.36
N PHE A 182 16.44 29.03 -8.54
CA PHE A 182 17.37 27.94 -8.76
C PHE A 182 16.61 26.62 -8.92
N GLU A 183 16.88 25.91 -10.00
CA GLU A 183 16.40 24.55 -10.25
C GLU A 183 17.53 23.57 -9.93
N PHE A 184 17.34 22.82 -8.84
CA PHE A 184 18.15 21.66 -8.49
C PHE A 184 17.51 20.39 -9.06
N GLU A 185 18.22 19.27 -8.99
CA GLU A 185 17.73 17.99 -9.51
C GLU A 185 16.39 17.54 -8.89
N ASP A 186 16.19 17.84 -7.61
CA ASP A 186 15.10 17.35 -6.78
C ASP A 186 14.13 18.44 -6.29
N HIS A 187 14.50 19.72 -6.30
CA HIS A 187 13.68 20.83 -5.81
C HIS A 187 14.03 22.16 -6.48
N TRP A 188 13.20 23.19 -6.22
CA TRP A 188 13.47 24.56 -6.62
C TRP A 188 13.71 25.41 -5.38
N GLU A 189 14.64 26.36 -5.45
CA GLU A 189 14.81 27.39 -4.42
C GLU A 189 14.63 28.77 -5.05
N ALA A 190 14.04 29.72 -4.33
CA ALA A 190 13.89 31.09 -4.82
C ALA A 190 14.35 32.12 -3.78
N VAL A 191 14.91 33.20 -4.30
CA VAL A 191 15.39 34.33 -3.56
C VAL A 191 14.79 35.60 -4.13
N PHE A 192 14.06 36.31 -3.26
CA PHE A 192 13.38 37.55 -3.59
C PHE A 192 13.91 38.68 -2.72
N ILE A 193 14.21 39.82 -3.33
CA ILE A 193 14.90 40.95 -2.70
C ILE A 193 14.13 42.23 -3.00
N GLY A 194 13.88 43.05 -2.00
CA GLY A 194 13.35 44.40 -2.15
C GLY A 194 14.10 45.39 -1.26
N PHE A 195 13.99 46.68 -1.54
CA PHE A 195 14.52 47.70 -0.64
C PHE A 195 13.57 47.88 0.54
N ALA A 196 14.10 48.02 1.76
CA ALA A 196 13.27 48.17 2.95
C ALA A 196 12.38 49.43 2.89
N SER A 197 12.77 50.45 2.12
CA SER A 197 11.99 51.67 1.88
C SER A 197 10.83 51.52 0.88
N GLN A 198 10.75 50.41 0.14
CA GLN A 198 9.68 50.20 -0.84
C GLN A 198 8.34 49.91 -0.17
N ALA A 199 7.27 50.29 -0.85
CA ALA A 199 5.90 50.10 -0.40
C ALA A 199 5.50 48.62 -0.40
N VAL A 200 4.78 48.21 0.65
CA VAL A 200 4.17 46.86 0.77
C VAL A 200 2.98 46.70 -0.18
N HIS A 201 2.32 47.81 -0.52
CA HIS A 201 1.19 47.86 -1.44
C HIS A 201 1.49 48.80 -2.60
N THR A 202 1.15 48.36 -3.81
CA THR A 202 1.33 49.15 -5.03
C THR A 202 0.07 49.19 -5.86
N ARG A 203 -0.08 50.26 -6.64
CA ARG A 203 -1.25 50.53 -7.47
C ARG A 203 -1.35 49.57 -8.65
N ASP A 204 -2.58 49.12 -8.90
CA ASP A 204 -2.97 48.34 -10.09
C ASP A 204 -3.46 49.22 -11.24
N GLY A 205 -3.39 48.71 -12.47
CA GLY A 205 -3.96 49.33 -13.67
C GLY A 205 -2.97 50.22 -14.45
N PRO A 206 -3.35 50.71 -15.64
CA PRO A 206 -2.41 51.30 -16.60
C PRO A 206 -1.83 52.67 -16.18
N ASN A 207 -2.48 53.36 -15.24
CA ASN A 207 -2.06 54.67 -14.78
C ASN A 207 -1.26 54.54 -13.47
N ARG A 208 0.04 54.88 -13.52
CA ARG A 208 0.97 54.80 -12.37
C ARG A 208 1.01 53.39 -11.75
N ALA A 209 0.98 52.36 -12.59
CA ALA A 209 1.11 50.97 -12.18
C ALA A 209 2.39 50.78 -11.33
N GLY A 210 2.32 50.03 -10.24
CA GLY A 210 3.48 49.76 -9.39
C GLY A 210 3.89 50.92 -8.47
N HIS A 211 3.25 52.09 -8.54
CA HIS A 211 3.51 53.17 -7.57
C HIS A 211 2.97 52.82 -6.18
N PRO A 212 3.57 53.36 -5.10
CA PRO A 212 3.07 53.19 -3.73
C PRO A 212 1.59 53.50 -3.58
N LEU A 213 0.87 52.69 -2.80
CA LEU A 213 -0.51 52.91 -2.45
C LEU A 213 -0.66 52.90 -0.91
N PRO A 214 -1.17 53.99 -0.29
CA PRO A 214 -1.50 55.30 -0.87
C PRO A 214 -0.25 56.08 -1.32
N GLU A 215 -0.39 57.12 -2.15
CA GLU A 215 0.77 57.84 -2.72
C GLU A 215 1.64 58.57 -1.67
N GLN A 216 1.11 58.80 -0.47
CA GLN A 216 1.80 59.44 0.65
C GLN A 216 1.54 58.63 1.93
N ASN A 217 2.52 58.59 2.84
CA ASN A 217 2.45 57.85 4.11
C ASN A 217 2.14 56.35 3.93
N PHE A 218 2.60 55.76 2.82
CA PHE A 218 2.47 54.32 2.58
C PHE A 218 3.32 53.51 3.56
N LYS A 219 2.88 52.28 3.77
CA LYS A 219 3.58 51.30 4.60
C LYS A 219 4.76 50.74 3.81
N THR A 220 5.95 50.79 4.40
CA THR A 220 7.18 50.25 3.82
C THR A 220 7.50 48.87 4.37
N TRP A 221 8.34 48.11 3.67
CA TRP A 221 8.85 46.83 4.19
C TRP A 221 9.59 46.98 5.52
N ALA A 222 10.35 48.06 5.71
CA ALA A 222 11.02 48.40 6.98
C ALA A 222 10.00 48.48 8.14
N ASN A 223 8.86 49.12 7.88
CA ASN A 223 7.78 49.27 8.84
C ASN A 223 6.91 48.03 8.97
N PHE A 224 6.92 47.07 8.04
CA PHE A 224 6.11 45.85 8.11
C PHE A 224 6.90 44.70 8.74
N LEU A 225 8.14 44.49 8.32
CA LEU A 225 9.05 43.41 8.72
C LEU A 225 10.07 43.84 9.78
N ALA A 226 9.76 44.89 10.54
CA ALA A 226 10.65 45.47 11.55
C ALA A 226 11.29 44.37 12.45
N PRO A 227 12.63 44.26 12.53
CA PRO A 227 13.33 43.17 13.21
C PRO A 227 12.97 43.00 14.69
N GLU A 228 12.62 44.10 15.35
CA GLU A 228 12.25 44.16 16.76
C GLU A 228 10.86 43.56 17.06
N ARG A 229 10.07 43.23 16.04
CA ARG A 229 8.74 42.66 16.23
C ARG A 229 8.77 41.14 16.31
N THR A 230 7.99 40.62 17.25
CA THR A 230 7.64 39.21 17.35
C THR A 230 6.81 38.77 16.14
N ASP A 231 6.78 37.47 15.87
CA ASP A 231 5.97 36.92 14.78
C ASP A 231 4.47 37.14 15.03
N GLU A 232 4.04 37.12 16.30
CA GLU A 232 2.67 37.44 16.74
C GLU A 232 2.29 38.89 16.39
N GLU A 233 3.19 39.86 16.62
CA GLU A 233 2.95 41.26 16.26
C GLU A 233 2.91 41.46 14.74
N LYS A 234 3.73 40.74 13.97
CA LYS A 234 3.69 40.78 12.51
C LYS A 234 2.39 40.18 11.97
N GLU A 235 1.90 39.09 12.57
CA GLU A 235 0.63 38.47 12.22
C GLU A 235 -0.57 39.37 12.57
N ASP A 236 -0.55 40.04 13.73
CA ASP A 236 -1.56 41.03 14.10
C ASP A 236 -1.60 42.23 13.13
N ILE A 237 -0.44 42.68 12.66
CA ILE A 237 -0.33 43.73 11.65
C ILE A 237 -0.87 43.22 10.31
N ASP A 238 -0.58 41.99 9.92
CA ASP A 238 -1.10 41.37 8.71
C ASP A 238 -2.63 41.19 8.75
N ILE A 239 -3.20 40.79 9.90
CA ILE A 239 -4.65 40.70 10.11
C ILE A 239 -5.31 42.08 9.96
N LYS A 240 -4.68 43.14 10.46
CA LYS A 240 -5.17 44.53 10.26
C LYS A 240 -5.08 44.97 8.81
N ASP A 241 -4.02 44.55 8.12
CA ASP A 241 -3.74 44.90 6.72
C ASP A 241 -4.60 44.09 5.73
N SER A 242 -5.00 42.88 6.12
CA SER A 242 -5.77 41.93 5.33
C SER A 242 -6.80 41.24 6.22
N PRO A 243 -7.85 41.99 6.61
CA PRO A 243 -8.84 41.52 7.59
C PRO A 243 -9.77 40.45 7.03
N VAL A 244 -9.84 40.33 5.70
CA VAL A 244 -10.65 39.34 5.00
C VAL A 244 -9.78 38.65 3.95
N PHE A 245 -9.93 37.33 3.84
CA PHE A 245 -9.23 36.51 2.86
C PHE A 245 -10.18 35.60 2.09
N ILE A 246 -9.70 35.03 0.98
CA ILE A 246 -10.45 34.03 0.21
C ILE A 246 -10.19 32.67 0.84
N ALA A 247 -11.23 32.06 1.41
CA ALA A 247 -11.15 30.74 2.06
C ALA A 247 -11.20 29.60 1.03
N GLU A 248 -12.04 29.74 0.01
CA GLU A 248 -12.27 28.74 -1.05
C GLU A 248 -12.95 29.40 -2.26
N ALA A 249 -12.91 28.71 -3.41
CA ALA A 249 -13.65 29.08 -4.61
C ALA A 249 -14.21 27.83 -5.31
N LEU A 250 -15.52 27.77 -5.48
CA LEU A 250 -16.26 26.77 -6.25
C LEU A 250 -16.26 27.19 -7.73
N VAL A 251 -15.55 26.41 -8.54
CA VAL A 251 -15.41 26.58 -9.99
C VAL A 251 -16.13 25.43 -10.68
N ASN A 252 -16.91 25.71 -11.73
CA ASN A 252 -17.65 24.69 -12.49
C ASN A 252 -18.60 23.79 -11.66
N PRO A 253 -19.63 24.36 -11.03
CA PRO A 253 -20.63 23.61 -10.26
C PRO A 253 -21.45 22.63 -11.13
N PRO A 254 -22.04 21.57 -10.55
CA PRO A 254 -22.77 20.54 -11.30
C PRO A 254 -23.95 21.10 -12.13
N GLY A 255 -23.93 20.82 -13.44
CA GLY A 255 -25.00 21.15 -14.39
C GLY A 255 -24.55 22.09 -15.53
N PRO A 256 -25.42 22.38 -16.50
CA PRO A 256 -25.10 23.29 -17.61
C PRO A 256 -25.01 24.75 -17.14
N ASP A 257 -23.92 25.43 -17.52
CA ASP A 257 -23.64 26.84 -17.19
C ASP A 257 -24.86 27.75 -17.42
N GLN A 258 -25.15 28.60 -16.42
CA GLN A 258 -26.19 29.64 -16.46
C GLN A 258 -27.63 29.13 -16.64
N GLN A 259 -27.92 27.85 -16.36
CA GLN A 259 -29.30 27.35 -16.37
C GLN A 259 -30.02 27.51 -15.02
N PRO A 260 -31.33 27.82 -15.01
CA PRO A 260 -32.13 27.89 -13.78
C PRO A 260 -32.11 26.55 -13.03
N GLY A 261 -31.63 26.56 -11.78
CA GLY A 261 -31.54 25.36 -10.93
C GLY A 261 -30.14 24.79 -10.73
N THR A 262 -29.13 25.31 -11.44
CA THR A 262 -27.72 24.99 -11.18
C THR A 262 -27.11 25.95 -10.15
N PRO A 263 -26.27 25.48 -9.19
CA PRO A 263 -25.55 26.38 -8.30
C PRO A 263 -24.61 27.26 -9.13
N PRO A 264 -24.45 28.57 -8.84
CA PRO A 264 -23.47 29.39 -9.54
C PRO A 264 -22.06 29.15 -8.98
N GLU A 265 -21.04 29.41 -9.80
CA GLU A 265 -19.66 29.56 -9.32
C GLU A 265 -19.64 30.50 -8.12
N THR A 266 -18.87 30.19 -7.07
CA THR A 266 -18.95 30.90 -5.79
C THR A 266 -17.58 31.07 -5.18
N ILE A 267 -17.29 32.23 -4.58
CA ILE A 267 -16.07 32.50 -3.84
C ILE A 267 -16.43 32.75 -2.39
N THR A 268 -15.90 31.95 -1.46
CA THR A 268 -16.16 32.12 -0.03
C THR A 268 -15.06 32.98 0.59
N LEU A 269 -15.48 34.10 1.17
CA LEU A 269 -14.62 35.03 1.91
C LEU A 269 -14.70 34.73 3.40
N LYS A 270 -13.58 34.83 4.13
CA LYS A 270 -13.55 34.69 5.59
C LYS A 270 -12.96 35.93 6.26
N ASN A 271 -13.62 36.42 7.30
CA ASN A 271 -13.14 37.50 8.15
C ASN A 271 -12.23 36.96 9.25
N ARG A 272 -11.03 37.51 9.38
CA ARG A 272 -10.02 37.14 10.40
C ARG A 272 -10.14 37.98 11.68
N THR A 273 -10.99 39.00 11.66
CA THR A 273 -11.10 39.97 12.75
C THR A 273 -12.26 39.63 13.69
N GLN A 274 -12.20 40.20 14.89
CA GLN A 274 -13.27 40.13 15.88
C GLN A 274 -14.37 41.18 15.66
N ASN A 275 -14.33 41.92 14.54
CA ASN A 275 -15.30 42.96 14.19
C ASN A 275 -16.01 42.60 12.88
N GLU A 276 -17.22 43.11 12.66
CA GLU A 276 -17.87 43.04 11.35
C GLU A 276 -17.10 43.90 10.33
N ILE A 277 -16.91 43.37 9.12
CA ILE A 277 -16.25 44.07 8.01
C ILE A 277 -17.28 44.36 6.91
N ASP A 278 -17.36 45.63 6.52
CA ASP A 278 -18.11 46.08 5.34
C ASP A 278 -17.23 45.95 4.09
N LEU A 279 -17.74 45.25 3.08
CA LEU A 279 -17.03 44.99 1.82
C LEU A 279 -17.40 45.98 0.72
N SER A 280 -18.10 47.06 1.05
CA SER A 280 -18.40 48.12 0.08
C SER A 280 -17.12 48.68 -0.53
N GLY A 281 -17.05 48.72 -1.87
CA GLY A 281 -15.88 49.10 -2.66
C GLY A 281 -14.85 47.98 -2.89
N TRP A 282 -14.92 46.85 -2.17
CA TRP A 282 -14.01 45.72 -2.35
C TRP A 282 -14.27 45.00 -3.67
N LYS A 283 -13.24 44.34 -4.20
CA LYS A 283 -13.31 43.69 -5.51
C LYS A 283 -12.67 42.31 -5.49
N ILE A 284 -13.28 41.37 -6.20
CA ILE A 284 -12.64 40.12 -6.61
C ILE A 284 -12.15 40.34 -8.04
N ARG A 285 -10.88 40.03 -8.30
CA ARG A 285 -10.29 40.03 -9.64
C ARG A 285 -9.83 38.63 -10.00
N ILE A 286 -10.17 38.19 -11.20
CA ILE A 286 -9.73 36.90 -11.74
C ILE A 286 -8.60 37.06 -12.75
N LYS A 287 -8.03 35.94 -13.18
CA LYS A 287 -6.91 35.84 -14.15
C LYS A 287 -7.04 36.73 -15.38
N THR A 288 -8.23 36.86 -15.97
CA THR A 288 -8.48 37.66 -17.19
C THR A 288 -8.37 39.17 -16.94
N GLY A 289 -8.29 39.61 -15.68
CA GLY A 289 -8.36 41.01 -15.29
C GLY A 289 -9.79 41.49 -15.00
N ASP A 290 -10.81 40.68 -15.29
CA ASP A 290 -12.20 40.99 -14.97
C ASP A 290 -12.40 41.10 -13.45
N THR A 291 -13.24 42.06 -13.04
CA THR A 291 -13.49 42.34 -11.63
C THR A 291 -14.96 42.30 -11.27
N GLN A 292 -15.27 41.71 -10.12
CA GLN A 292 -16.57 41.76 -9.46
C GLN A 292 -16.48 42.65 -8.22
N ILE A 293 -17.39 43.61 -8.09
CA ILE A 293 -17.50 44.49 -6.91
C ILE A 293 -18.37 43.83 -5.83
N LEU A 294 -18.01 44.02 -4.56
CA LEU A 294 -18.65 43.38 -3.40
C LEU A 294 -19.59 44.32 -2.62
N ASP A 295 -20.16 45.33 -3.29
CA ASP A 295 -21.00 46.35 -2.67
C ASP A 295 -22.21 45.77 -1.93
N GLY A 296 -22.51 46.36 -0.77
CA GLY A 296 -23.65 45.95 0.07
C GLY A 296 -23.47 44.62 0.81
N LYS A 297 -22.27 44.02 0.76
CA LYS A 297 -21.94 42.78 1.49
C LYS A 297 -21.22 43.09 2.80
N ARG A 298 -21.51 42.31 3.85
CA ARG A 298 -20.87 42.40 5.17
C ARG A 298 -20.52 41.01 5.69
N ILE A 299 -19.37 40.87 6.33
CA ILE A 299 -18.96 39.62 6.98
C ILE A 299 -18.85 39.86 8.48
N ARG A 300 -19.59 39.08 9.27
CA ARG A 300 -19.53 39.11 10.74
C ARG A 300 -18.13 38.73 11.26
N ALA A 301 -17.84 39.07 12.51
CA ALA A 301 -16.62 38.66 13.20
C ALA A 301 -16.41 37.13 13.10
N ASP A 302 -15.20 36.71 12.71
CA ASP A 302 -14.82 35.31 12.41
C ASP A 302 -15.79 34.55 11.47
N GLY A 303 -16.61 35.28 10.73
CA GLY A 303 -17.63 34.73 9.84
C GLY A 303 -17.10 34.41 8.45
N THR A 304 -17.86 33.60 7.72
CA THR A 304 -17.68 33.37 6.28
C THR A 304 -18.82 33.98 5.48
N LEU A 305 -18.54 34.34 4.22
CA LEU A 305 -19.52 34.84 3.28
C LEU A 305 -19.29 34.21 1.90
N PRO A 306 -20.19 33.33 1.44
CA PRO A 306 -20.19 32.88 0.05
C PRO A 306 -20.67 34.01 -0.86
N VAL A 307 -19.90 34.27 -1.92
CA VAL A 307 -20.20 35.29 -2.93
C VAL A 307 -20.32 34.59 -4.28
N PRO A 308 -21.52 34.53 -4.88
CA PRO A 308 -21.67 34.06 -6.25
C PRO A 308 -20.78 34.87 -7.18
N ALA A 309 -19.95 34.19 -7.96
CA ALA A 309 -19.05 34.81 -8.92
C ALA A 309 -19.86 35.32 -10.11
N THR A 310 -19.75 36.61 -10.39
CA THR A 310 -20.34 37.24 -11.58
C THR A 310 -19.33 37.35 -12.72
N VAL A 311 -18.07 36.98 -12.45
CA VAL A 311 -16.97 36.85 -13.40
C VAL A 311 -16.65 35.35 -13.54
N PRO A 312 -16.44 34.84 -14.77
CA PRO A 312 -16.26 33.41 -15.00
C PRO A 312 -14.93 32.91 -14.42
N LEU A 313 -14.99 31.94 -13.51
CA LEU A 313 -13.80 31.31 -12.95
C LEU A 313 -13.22 30.30 -13.96
N SER A 314 -11.89 30.16 -14.01
CA SER A 314 -11.26 29.30 -15.02
C SER A 314 -11.22 27.84 -14.59
N ASN A 315 -11.80 26.95 -15.40
CA ASN A 315 -11.76 25.49 -15.21
C ASN A 315 -10.35 24.89 -15.35
N ARG A 316 -9.34 25.69 -15.74
CA ARG A 316 -7.93 25.27 -15.84
C ARG A 316 -7.05 25.90 -14.76
N GLY A 317 -7.66 26.48 -13.72
CA GLY A 317 -6.96 27.23 -12.68
C GLY A 317 -6.61 28.67 -13.08
N GLY A 318 -6.21 29.45 -12.07
CA GLY A 318 -5.81 30.86 -12.18
C GLY A 318 -5.89 31.57 -10.83
N VAL A 319 -5.11 32.65 -10.67
CA VAL A 319 -5.08 33.41 -9.41
C VAL A 319 -6.38 34.20 -9.22
N ILE A 320 -7.11 33.91 -8.14
CA ILE A 320 -8.23 34.76 -7.69
C ILE A 320 -7.66 35.75 -6.68
N THR A 321 -7.79 37.04 -6.95
CA THR A 321 -7.27 38.13 -6.12
C THR A 321 -8.40 38.87 -5.42
N LEU A 322 -8.28 39.08 -4.11
CA LEU A 322 -9.16 39.95 -3.35
C LEU A 322 -8.50 41.32 -3.13
N LEU A 323 -9.22 42.38 -3.50
CA LEU A 323 -8.83 43.77 -3.34
C LEU A 323 -9.78 44.45 -2.35
N ASN A 324 -9.26 45.27 -1.44
CA ASN A 324 -10.10 46.09 -0.57
C ASN A 324 -10.64 47.35 -1.28
N ALA A 325 -11.43 48.17 -0.57
CA ALA A 325 -12.03 49.39 -1.11
C ALA A 325 -10.99 50.42 -1.61
N GLU A 326 -9.83 50.47 -0.97
CA GLU A 326 -8.71 51.34 -1.35
C GLU A 326 -7.89 50.79 -2.52
N GLY A 327 -8.13 49.53 -2.92
CA GLY A 327 -7.45 48.83 -4.00
C GLY A 327 -6.20 48.05 -3.57
N PHE A 328 -5.96 47.88 -2.26
CA PHE A 328 -4.91 46.99 -1.76
C PHE A 328 -5.24 45.55 -2.02
N ARG A 329 -4.24 44.78 -2.45
CA ARG A 329 -4.34 43.33 -2.48
C ARG A 329 -4.25 42.78 -1.06
N VAL A 330 -5.34 42.19 -0.61
CA VAL A 330 -5.45 41.63 0.74
C VAL A 330 -5.25 40.11 0.77
N HIS A 331 -5.58 39.41 -0.32
CA HIS A 331 -5.34 37.97 -0.43
C HIS A 331 -5.36 37.50 -1.89
N GLY A 332 -4.75 36.34 -2.17
CA GLY A 332 -5.02 35.61 -3.39
C GLY A 332 -4.96 34.10 -3.18
N LEU A 333 -5.87 33.36 -3.81
CA LEU A 333 -5.96 31.90 -3.71
C LEU A 333 -5.36 31.26 -4.97
N ALA A 334 -4.38 30.37 -4.79
CA ALA A 334 -3.71 29.59 -5.84
C ALA A 334 -3.12 28.29 -5.26
N PRO A 335 -3.95 27.27 -4.94
CA PRO A 335 -3.64 26.01 -5.60
C PRO A 335 -4.84 25.22 -6.08
N THR A 336 -4.71 24.70 -7.30
CA THR A 336 -5.60 23.69 -7.88
C THR A 336 -4.99 22.29 -7.76
N PHE A 337 -5.78 21.25 -8.05
CA PHE A 337 -5.32 19.87 -8.19
C PHE A 337 -4.08 19.72 -9.10
N GLY A 338 -3.93 20.55 -10.13
CA GLY A 338 -2.75 20.55 -11.02
C GLY A 338 -1.44 20.99 -10.34
N GLU A 339 -1.49 21.86 -9.32
CA GLU A 339 -0.31 22.24 -8.53
C GLU A 339 0.02 21.17 -7.47
N LEU A 340 -0.99 20.47 -6.96
CA LEU A 340 -0.80 19.26 -6.15
C LEU A 340 -0.17 18.13 -6.98
N GLU A 341 -0.62 17.91 -8.22
CA GLU A 341 -0.01 16.97 -9.16
C GLU A 341 1.42 17.38 -9.52
N ALA A 342 1.68 18.68 -9.72
CA ALA A 342 3.03 19.19 -9.96
C ALA A 342 3.96 18.96 -8.75
N SER A 343 3.47 19.22 -7.53
CA SER A 343 4.20 18.97 -6.27
C SER A 343 4.38 17.46 -5.98
N ALA A 344 3.44 16.63 -6.45
CA ALA A 344 3.53 15.17 -6.40
C ALA A 344 4.44 14.57 -7.48
N SER A 345 4.56 15.23 -8.65
CA SER A 345 5.31 14.74 -9.80
C SER A 345 6.83 14.75 -9.55
N GLY A 346 7.50 13.66 -9.93
CA GLY A 346 8.94 13.49 -9.68
C GLY A 346 9.29 13.24 -8.21
N ASN A 347 8.31 12.86 -7.37
CA ASN A 347 8.46 12.55 -5.95
C ASN A 347 9.00 13.68 -5.05
N ARG A 348 8.74 14.95 -5.41
CA ARG A 348 9.30 16.13 -4.70
C ARG A 348 8.76 16.32 -3.29
N CYS A 349 7.45 16.12 -3.06
CA CYS A 349 6.85 16.15 -1.73
C CYS A 349 6.10 14.83 -1.42
N PRO A 350 6.61 13.99 -0.48
CA PRO A 350 5.97 12.74 -0.06
C PRO A 350 4.51 12.85 0.34
N LEU A 351 4.16 13.92 1.06
CA LEU A 351 2.79 14.17 1.50
C LEU A 351 1.90 14.50 0.30
N CYS A 352 2.34 15.40 -0.59
CA CYS A 352 1.61 15.75 -1.80
C CYS A 352 1.44 14.55 -2.73
N SER A 353 2.45 13.69 -2.89
CA SER A 353 2.36 12.45 -3.67
C SER A 353 1.33 11.48 -3.12
N VAL A 354 1.27 11.30 -1.78
CA VAL A 354 0.21 10.47 -1.16
C VAL A 354 -1.15 11.09 -1.39
N ILE A 355 -1.31 12.40 -1.19
CA ILE A 355 -2.59 13.09 -1.36
C ILE A 355 -3.06 13.01 -2.84
N ALA A 356 -2.16 13.29 -3.79
CA ALA A 356 -2.44 13.23 -5.23
C ALA A 356 -2.79 11.81 -5.70
N TYR A 357 -2.12 10.79 -5.14
CA TYR A 357 -2.39 9.39 -5.46
C TYR A 357 -3.75 8.92 -4.94
N GLU A 358 -4.17 9.34 -3.75
CA GLU A 358 -5.41 8.85 -3.11
C GLU A 358 -6.67 9.55 -3.66
N LEU A 359 -6.56 10.81 -4.08
CA LEU A 359 -7.70 11.62 -4.53
C LEU A 359 -8.53 11.01 -5.69
N PRO A 360 -7.95 10.39 -6.74
CA PRO A 360 -8.70 9.79 -7.85
C PRO A 360 -9.60 8.59 -7.49
N TYR A 361 -9.39 7.92 -6.35
CA TYR A 361 -10.06 6.66 -6.01
C TYR A 361 -11.39 6.82 -5.24
N GLY A 362 -11.83 8.06 -4.97
CA GLY A 362 -13.21 8.48 -4.68
C GLY A 362 -14.09 7.66 -3.70
N SER A 363 -13.52 6.80 -2.86
CA SER A 363 -14.26 6.06 -1.84
C SER A 363 -13.56 6.22 -0.50
N PHE A 364 -14.33 6.65 0.50
CA PHE A 364 -14.04 6.47 1.92
C PHE A 364 -15.26 5.77 2.49
N GLU A 365 -15.08 4.70 3.25
CA GLU A 365 -16.18 4.15 4.05
C GLU A 365 -16.50 5.15 5.16
N ILE A 366 -17.58 5.89 4.98
CA ILE A 366 -18.41 6.35 6.08
C ILE A 366 -19.20 5.11 6.51
N PHE A 367 -19.06 4.67 7.77
CA PHE A 367 -20.00 3.70 8.32
C PHE A 367 -21.41 4.30 8.29
N GLY A 368 -22.19 3.95 7.25
CA GLY A 368 -23.59 4.34 7.11
C GLY A 368 -24.07 4.47 5.66
N ALA A 369 -24.70 3.38 5.17
CA ALA A 369 -25.65 3.28 4.07
C ALA A 369 -25.15 3.46 2.61
N HIS A 370 -25.62 2.51 1.80
CA HIS A 370 -25.40 2.25 0.38
C HIS A 370 -25.59 3.46 -0.54
N ASP A 371 -24.69 3.64 -1.51
CA ASP A 371 -24.98 3.80 -2.94
C ASP A 371 -23.67 3.79 -3.77
N HIS A 372 -23.71 3.16 -4.96
CA HIS A 372 -22.56 2.92 -5.85
C HIS A 372 -22.02 4.19 -6.55
N PRO A 373 -20.70 4.32 -6.80
CA PRO A 373 -20.16 5.42 -7.59
C PRO A 373 -19.98 5.03 -9.07
N GLN A 374 -20.66 5.75 -9.98
CA GLN A 374 -20.24 5.90 -11.37
C GLN A 374 -19.66 7.31 -11.57
N ASP A 375 -18.56 7.38 -12.34
CA ASP A 375 -17.92 8.57 -12.94
C ASP A 375 -17.04 9.49 -12.06
N LEU A 376 -15.83 9.02 -11.73
CA LEU A 376 -14.73 9.81 -11.12
C LEU A 376 -13.80 10.50 -12.12
N THR A 377 -14.16 10.59 -13.40
CA THR A 377 -13.31 11.17 -14.46
C THR A 377 -13.20 12.70 -14.39
N TYR A 378 -13.97 13.37 -13.51
CA TYR A 378 -14.13 14.84 -13.48
C TYR A 378 -13.56 15.57 -12.25
N MET A 379 -12.80 14.93 -11.35
CA MET A 379 -12.26 15.61 -10.14
C MET A 379 -10.97 16.45 -10.35
N ARG A 380 -10.49 16.63 -11.58
CA ARG A 380 -9.18 17.28 -11.86
C ARG A 380 -9.13 18.81 -11.66
N SER A 381 -10.23 19.46 -11.29
CA SER A 381 -10.32 20.94 -11.21
C SER A 381 -10.82 21.49 -9.86
N LEU A 382 -10.93 20.65 -8.82
CA LEU A 382 -11.46 21.06 -7.52
C LEU A 382 -10.37 21.64 -6.58
N PRO A 383 -10.71 22.64 -5.73
CA PRO A 383 -9.82 23.14 -4.69
C PRO A 383 -9.60 22.09 -3.59
N VAL A 384 -8.36 21.93 -3.14
CA VAL A 384 -7.97 21.02 -2.05
C VAL A 384 -7.66 21.86 -0.81
N VAL A 385 -8.45 21.72 0.26
CA VAL A 385 -8.20 22.41 1.54
C VAL A 385 -7.55 21.45 2.53
N VAL A 386 -6.34 21.79 3.00
CA VAL A 386 -5.58 21.00 3.98
C VAL A 386 -5.60 21.69 5.34
N THR A 387 -6.14 21.02 6.36
CA THR A 387 -6.25 21.51 7.74
C THR A 387 -5.50 20.57 8.69
N VAL A 388 -4.50 21.08 9.41
CA VAL A 388 -3.82 20.35 10.48
C VAL A 388 -4.55 20.57 11.81
N GLN A 389 -5.11 19.51 12.40
CA GLN A 389 -5.73 19.57 13.72
C GLN A 389 -4.76 19.09 14.80
N LYS A 390 -4.50 19.94 15.79
CA LYS A 390 -3.66 19.64 16.97
C LYS A 390 -4.40 18.80 18.02
N ASN A 391 -4.97 17.66 17.60
CA ASN A 391 -5.60 16.68 18.50
C ASN A 391 -4.55 15.68 19.03
N ASP A 392 -4.96 14.76 19.92
CA ASP A 392 -4.13 13.61 20.36
C ASP A 392 -4.81 12.28 19.97
N PRO A 393 -4.31 11.54 18.96
CA PRO A 393 -3.19 11.90 18.09
C PRO A 393 -3.53 13.05 17.12
N PRO A 394 -2.54 13.82 16.64
CA PRO A 394 -2.77 14.90 15.68
C PRO A 394 -3.32 14.32 14.37
N SER A 395 -4.21 15.05 13.71
CA SER A 395 -4.87 14.59 12.48
C SER A 395 -4.81 15.63 11.38
N LEU A 396 -4.52 15.17 10.15
CA LEU A 396 -4.58 15.98 8.95
C LEU A 396 -5.96 15.77 8.31
N GLN A 397 -6.70 16.85 8.09
CA GLN A 397 -7.99 16.83 7.40
C GLN A 397 -7.83 17.46 6.02
N ILE A 398 -8.26 16.75 4.98
CA ILE A 398 -8.24 17.24 3.61
C ILE A 398 -9.68 17.23 3.11
N SER A 399 -10.16 18.34 2.54
CA SER A 399 -11.52 18.41 1.99
C SER A 399 -11.50 18.78 0.51
N CYS A 400 -12.25 18.00 -0.27
CA CYS A 400 -12.73 18.30 -1.61
C CYS A 400 -14.27 18.23 -1.60
N ASP A 401 -14.94 18.84 -2.57
CA ASP A 401 -16.33 19.36 -2.53
C ASP A 401 -17.47 18.41 -2.08
N GLU A 402 -17.23 17.11 -1.87
CA GLU A 402 -18.26 16.18 -1.34
C GLU A 402 -17.73 15.19 -0.27
N GLY A 403 -16.51 15.37 0.24
CA GLY A 403 -15.92 14.42 1.20
C GLY A 403 -14.85 15.04 2.10
N LYS A 404 -15.02 14.86 3.42
CA LYS A 404 -13.97 15.16 4.41
C LYS A 404 -13.09 13.92 4.57
N ILE A 405 -11.86 14.00 4.09
CA ILE A 405 -10.84 12.98 4.29
C ILE A 405 -10.16 13.25 5.64
N LYS A 406 -10.25 12.31 6.57
CA LYS A 406 -9.54 12.37 7.86
C LYS A 406 -8.39 11.37 7.85
N LEU A 407 -7.16 11.88 7.89
CA LEU A 407 -5.95 11.06 8.02
C LEU A 407 -5.58 10.94 9.50
N SER A 408 -5.44 9.71 9.98
CA SER A 408 -5.14 9.38 11.38
C SER A 408 -3.68 8.95 11.58
N GLY A 409 -3.07 9.43 12.67
CA GLY A 409 -1.69 9.10 13.05
C GLY A 409 -1.59 7.93 14.04
N CYS A 410 -0.45 7.23 14.04
CA CYS A 410 -0.10 6.20 15.03
C CYS A 410 1.28 6.47 15.65
N GLN A 411 1.50 6.04 16.90
CA GLN A 411 2.82 6.11 17.53
C GLN A 411 3.79 5.11 16.90
N ILE A 412 5.02 5.56 16.61
CA ILE A 412 6.10 4.78 15.98
C ILE A 412 7.18 4.49 17.02
N PRO A 413 7.70 3.25 17.14
CA PRO A 413 8.87 2.99 17.96
C PRO A 413 10.13 3.69 17.41
N ASN A 414 10.95 4.30 18.27
CA ASN A 414 12.15 5.07 17.90
C ASN A 414 13.13 4.34 16.94
N SER A 415 13.18 3.00 16.98
CA SER A 415 14.01 2.21 16.06
C SER A 415 13.52 2.25 14.60
N PHE A 416 12.21 2.36 14.40
CA PHE A 416 11.60 2.51 13.08
C PHE A 416 11.56 3.99 12.68
N GLU A 417 11.37 4.92 13.61
CA GLU A 417 11.48 6.35 13.35
C GLU A 417 12.83 6.70 12.74
N LYS A 418 13.96 6.22 13.28
CA LYS A 418 15.29 6.46 12.70
C LYS A 418 15.47 5.88 11.30
N TYR A 419 14.82 4.75 11.01
CA TYR A 419 14.84 4.12 9.69
C TYR A 419 14.00 4.92 8.68
N THR A 420 12.92 5.57 9.14
CA THR A 420 11.99 6.31 8.28
C THR A 420 12.16 7.82 8.24
N SER A 421 12.91 8.43 9.17
CA SER A 421 13.01 9.89 9.40
C SER A 421 13.76 10.69 8.33
N LYS A 422 14.13 10.06 7.21
CA LYS A 422 14.49 10.78 5.98
C LYS A 422 13.25 10.79 5.09
N HIS A 423 12.55 11.93 5.08
CA HIS A 423 11.40 12.17 4.22
C HIS A 423 11.89 12.13 2.77
N HIS A 424 11.30 11.24 1.97
CA HIS A 424 11.71 10.89 0.62
C HIS A 424 13.09 10.21 0.56
N ASP A 425 13.12 8.99 0.01
CA ASP A 425 14.36 8.33 -0.39
C ASP A 425 14.21 8.04 -1.88
N PRO A 426 14.84 8.85 -2.75
CA PRO A 426 14.78 8.65 -4.20
C PRO A 426 15.25 7.25 -4.64
N SER A 427 15.97 6.52 -3.79
CA SER A 427 16.40 5.15 -4.06
C SER A 427 15.29 4.10 -3.86
N ASP A 428 14.16 4.43 -3.22
CA ASP A 428 13.05 3.50 -2.97
C ASP A 428 12.09 3.42 -4.16
N THR A 429 12.59 2.89 -5.27
CA THR A 429 11.87 2.79 -6.55
C THR A 429 11.31 1.40 -6.85
N SER A 430 11.61 0.41 -6.00
CA SER A 430 11.17 -0.97 -6.19
C SER A 430 11.08 -1.73 -4.86
N THR A 431 10.45 -2.90 -4.87
CA THR A 431 10.49 -3.84 -3.73
C THR A 431 11.91 -4.38 -3.44
N GLY A 432 12.85 -4.23 -4.38
CA GLY A 432 14.26 -4.56 -4.24
C GLY A 432 15.19 -3.40 -3.88
N SER A 433 14.64 -2.21 -3.60
CA SER A 433 15.44 -1.04 -3.20
C SER A 433 16.27 -1.31 -1.95
N GLU A 434 17.38 -0.57 -1.78
CA GLU A 434 18.22 -0.67 -0.56
C GLU A 434 17.38 -0.45 0.71
N ARG A 435 16.40 0.46 0.63
CA ARG A 435 15.41 0.69 1.67
C ARG A 435 14.57 -0.58 1.91
N SER A 436 13.88 -1.11 0.91
CA SER A 436 13.06 -2.32 1.06
C SER A 436 13.83 -3.52 1.63
N LEU A 437 15.07 -3.73 1.17
CA LEU A 437 15.98 -4.74 1.70
C LEU A 437 16.42 -4.45 3.15
N GLY A 438 16.69 -3.20 3.48
CA GLY A 438 17.00 -2.75 4.82
C GLY A 438 15.85 -2.97 5.81
N LEU A 439 14.60 -2.73 5.38
CA LEU A 439 13.42 -3.03 6.18
C LEU A 439 13.27 -4.53 6.42
N ALA A 440 13.46 -5.35 5.39
CA ALA A 440 13.43 -6.81 5.52
C ALA A 440 14.47 -7.32 6.53
N LYS A 441 15.69 -6.75 6.50
CA LYS A 441 16.73 -7.04 7.50
C LYS A 441 16.30 -6.63 8.91
N GLN A 442 15.70 -5.45 9.05
CA GLN A 442 15.23 -4.95 10.35
C GLN A 442 14.13 -5.85 10.94
N TRP A 443 13.20 -6.33 10.12
CA TRP A 443 12.19 -7.30 10.56
C TRP A 443 12.79 -8.62 11.03
N LEU A 444 13.76 -9.15 10.27
CA LEU A 444 14.48 -10.37 10.64
C LEU A 444 15.23 -10.19 11.97
N ASP A 445 16.01 -9.12 12.11
CA ASP A 445 16.80 -8.84 13.32
C ASP A 445 15.91 -8.64 14.54
N THR A 446 14.81 -7.91 14.37
CA THR A 446 13.83 -7.70 15.44
C THR A 446 13.23 -9.03 15.87
N CYS A 447 12.77 -9.85 14.91
CA CYS A 447 12.19 -11.16 15.20
C CYS A 447 13.19 -12.10 15.90
N VAL A 448 14.44 -12.14 15.43
CA VAL A 448 15.52 -12.92 16.04
C VAL A 448 15.82 -12.44 17.46
N ALA A 449 15.80 -11.13 17.72
CA ALA A 449 16.11 -10.59 19.04
C ALA A 449 14.95 -10.73 20.04
N THR A 450 13.69 -10.61 19.59
CA THR A 450 12.56 -10.39 20.51
C THR A 450 11.48 -11.47 20.47
N HIS A 451 11.46 -12.37 19.48
CA HIS A 451 10.40 -13.38 19.32
C HIS A 451 10.89 -14.79 19.71
N PRO A 452 10.83 -15.18 21.01
CA PRO A 452 11.36 -16.46 21.48
C PRO A 452 10.67 -17.67 20.83
N TYR A 453 9.40 -17.55 20.45
CA TYR A 453 8.68 -18.62 19.75
C TYR A 453 9.23 -18.89 18.34
N CYS A 454 9.61 -17.85 17.61
CA CYS A 454 10.22 -17.99 16.29
C CYS A 454 11.62 -18.65 16.40
N ASN A 455 12.37 -18.34 17.44
CA ASN A 455 13.72 -18.86 17.67
C ASN A 455 13.76 -20.34 18.09
N ARG A 456 12.63 -20.94 18.49
CA ARG A 456 12.58 -22.39 18.78
C ARG A 456 12.81 -23.25 17.55
N TYR A 457 12.35 -22.80 16.38
CA TYR A 457 12.41 -23.57 15.13
C TYR A 457 13.70 -23.33 14.35
N CYS A 458 14.22 -22.11 14.42
CA CYS A 458 15.51 -21.76 13.85
C CYS A 458 16.32 -21.02 14.93
N PRO A 459 17.06 -21.75 15.77
CA PRO A 459 17.88 -21.16 16.81
C PRO A 459 19.04 -20.36 16.21
N THR A 460 19.48 -19.35 16.94
CA THR A 460 20.43 -18.35 16.43
C THR A 460 21.83 -18.47 17.04
N GLN A 461 22.04 -19.43 17.94
CA GLN A 461 23.30 -19.66 18.65
C GLN A 461 23.79 -21.10 18.51
N ASP A 462 25.11 -21.27 18.40
CA ASP A 462 25.80 -22.56 18.48
C ASP A 462 25.66 -23.16 19.91
N PRO A 463 25.43 -24.48 20.09
CA PRO A 463 25.41 -25.58 19.11
C PRO A 463 24.03 -25.89 18.52
N SER A 464 23.06 -25.01 18.76
CA SER A 464 21.66 -25.20 18.37
C SER A 464 21.31 -24.75 16.95
N LEU A 465 22.30 -24.30 16.16
CA LEU A 465 22.11 -23.94 14.76
C LEU A 465 21.44 -25.07 13.96
N PRO A 466 20.58 -24.73 12.99
CA PRO A 466 19.88 -25.73 12.19
C PRO A 466 20.87 -26.52 11.32
N THR A 467 20.60 -27.82 11.18
CA THR A 467 21.28 -28.68 10.21
C THR A 467 20.88 -28.25 8.81
N LEU A 468 21.86 -28.04 7.92
CA LEU A 468 21.56 -27.71 6.54
C LEU A 468 20.91 -28.88 5.77
N PRO A 469 20.08 -28.59 4.75
CA PRO A 469 19.62 -29.58 3.79
C PRO A 469 20.78 -30.35 3.13
N THR A 470 20.49 -31.49 2.49
CA THR A 470 21.49 -32.35 1.82
C THR A 470 22.45 -31.54 0.94
N ARG A 471 21.89 -30.56 0.21
CA ARG A 471 22.62 -29.63 -0.65
C ARG A 471 22.07 -28.23 -0.47
N VAL A 472 22.96 -27.24 -0.54
CA VAL A 472 22.61 -25.81 -0.58
C VAL A 472 23.52 -25.11 -1.58
N LEU A 473 23.09 -23.95 -2.06
CA LEU A 473 23.92 -23.05 -2.81
C LEU A 473 24.70 -22.15 -1.84
N ASP A 474 26.02 -22.20 -1.92
CA ASP A 474 26.94 -21.29 -1.23
C ASP A 474 27.11 -20.02 -2.06
N LEU A 475 26.79 -18.87 -1.44
CA LEU A 475 26.82 -17.55 -2.07
C LEU A 475 28.15 -16.81 -1.87
N GLU A 476 29.05 -17.35 -1.04
CA GLU A 476 30.37 -16.77 -0.74
C GLU A 476 31.47 -17.85 -0.75
N PRO A 477 31.67 -18.56 -1.88
CA PRO A 477 32.72 -19.58 -1.97
C PRO A 477 34.12 -18.94 -1.98
N GLU A 478 35.00 -19.35 -1.07
CA GLU A 478 36.38 -18.82 -0.95
C GLU A 478 37.27 -19.24 -2.12
N ASP A 479 37.03 -20.42 -2.71
CA ASP A 479 37.86 -21.06 -3.75
C ASP A 479 37.13 -21.21 -5.10
N CYS A 480 36.32 -20.24 -5.51
CA CYS A 480 35.59 -20.31 -6.78
C CYS A 480 35.71 -19.02 -7.59
N ALA A 481 36.13 -19.16 -8.85
CA ALA A 481 36.13 -18.05 -9.80
C ALA A 481 34.70 -17.68 -10.26
N ALA A 482 33.75 -18.60 -10.13
CA ALA A 482 32.32 -18.32 -10.27
C ALA A 482 31.76 -17.84 -8.92
N GLU A 483 30.74 -16.99 -8.96
CA GLU A 483 30.21 -16.30 -7.77
C GLU A 483 29.45 -17.24 -6.81
N LEU A 484 29.06 -18.43 -7.24
CA LEU A 484 28.16 -19.34 -6.51
C LEU A 484 28.62 -20.80 -6.68
N LYS A 485 28.33 -21.66 -5.68
CA LYS A 485 28.68 -23.09 -5.74
C LYS A 485 27.64 -23.98 -5.07
N LEU A 486 27.21 -25.05 -5.74
CA LEU A 486 26.38 -26.07 -5.10
C LEU A 486 27.26 -26.95 -4.20
N ILE A 487 26.95 -27.03 -2.91
CA ILE A 487 27.72 -27.84 -1.96
C ILE A 487 26.89 -28.97 -1.38
N ILE A 488 27.54 -30.10 -1.11
CA ILE A 488 26.96 -31.19 -0.32
C ILE A 488 27.34 -30.93 1.13
N THR A 489 26.35 -30.79 2.00
CA THR A 489 26.56 -30.23 3.34
C THR A 489 27.05 -31.25 4.35
N HIS A 490 26.83 -32.54 4.10
CA HIS A 490 27.09 -33.60 5.08
C HIS A 490 26.49 -33.30 6.47
N GLY A 491 25.41 -32.50 6.52
CA GLY A 491 24.71 -32.14 7.75
C GLY A 491 25.45 -31.14 8.66
N PHE A 492 26.39 -30.34 8.14
CA PHE A 492 26.92 -29.23 8.95
C PHE A 492 25.81 -28.20 9.27
N LYS A 493 26.00 -27.45 10.36
CA LYS A 493 24.99 -26.54 10.89
C LYS A 493 25.30 -25.10 10.50
N ALA A 494 24.34 -24.41 9.91
CA ALA A 494 24.42 -23.00 9.56
C ALA A 494 23.02 -22.45 9.25
N HIS A 495 22.86 -21.13 9.27
CA HIS A 495 21.65 -20.50 8.75
C HIS A 495 21.59 -20.56 7.23
N TYR A 496 20.38 -20.75 6.70
CA TYR A 496 20.10 -20.69 5.27
C TYR A 496 18.74 -20.06 5.02
N VAL A 497 18.55 -19.53 3.81
CA VAL A 497 17.26 -19.09 3.28
C VAL A 497 16.67 -20.19 2.40
N ALA A 498 15.35 -20.38 2.43
CA ALA A 498 14.66 -21.20 1.45
C ALA A 498 13.87 -20.30 0.47
N LEU A 499 13.68 -20.75 -0.77
CA LEU A 499 12.90 -20.03 -1.77
C LEU A 499 11.60 -20.78 -2.10
N SER A 500 10.46 -20.07 -2.04
CA SER A 500 9.15 -20.52 -2.52
C SER A 500 8.74 -19.68 -3.74
N TYR A 501 8.47 -20.33 -4.88
CA TYR A 501 8.27 -19.65 -6.16
C TYR A 501 7.56 -20.53 -7.20
N CYS A 502 7.14 -19.90 -8.31
CA CYS A 502 6.58 -20.61 -9.46
C CYS A 502 7.68 -20.92 -10.50
N TRP A 503 7.71 -22.15 -11.00
CA TRP A 503 8.67 -22.54 -12.06
C TRP A 503 8.30 -21.96 -13.44
N GLY A 504 7.02 -21.89 -13.78
CA GLY A 504 6.57 -21.64 -15.16
C GLY A 504 6.73 -22.86 -16.08
N ASP A 505 6.54 -22.65 -17.38
CA ASP A 505 6.63 -23.71 -18.42
C ASP A 505 7.89 -23.57 -19.30
N GLN A 506 8.66 -22.49 -19.13
CA GLN A 506 9.89 -22.26 -19.88
C GLN A 506 11.06 -23.06 -19.29
N GLU A 507 12.03 -23.46 -20.14
CA GLU A 507 13.24 -24.15 -19.70
C GLU A 507 14.23 -23.18 -19.03
N PHE A 508 14.89 -23.66 -17.97
CA PHE A 508 15.86 -22.88 -17.20
C PHE A 508 16.92 -23.78 -16.53
N LEU A 509 17.97 -23.16 -15.99
CA LEU A 509 19.07 -23.87 -15.34
C LEU A 509 18.57 -24.67 -14.11
N LYS A 510 18.78 -25.99 -14.16
CA LYS A 510 18.39 -26.97 -13.13
C LYS A 510 19.56 -27.92 -12.88
N THR A 511 19.65 -28.47 -11.67
CA THR A 511 20.61 -29.54 -11.39
C THR A 511 20.05 -30.88 -11.86
N THR A 512 20.71 -31.54 -12.80
CA THR A 512 20.44 -32.92 -13.22
C THR A 512 21.65 -33.80 -12.91
N ASP A 513 21.58 -35.10 -13.16
CA ASP A 513 22.73 -36.00 -13.00
C ASP A 513 23.92 -35.53 -13.88
N GLU A 514 23.66 -34.95 -15.05
CA GLU A 514 24.67 -34.43 -15.97
C GLU A 514 25.28 -33.10 -15.51
N THR A 515 24.49 -32.19 -14.93
CA THR A 515 24.95 -30.85 -14.55
C THR A 515 25.46 -30.77 -13.11
N LEU A 516 25.22 -31.79 -12.28
CA LEU A 516 25.58 -31.83 -10.86
C LEU A 516 27.07 -31.51 -10.62
N GLN A 517 27.97 -32.14 -11.36
CA GLN A 517 29.40 -31.93 -11.16
C GLN A 517 29.84 -30.52 -11.56
N GLN A 518 29.28 -29.97 -12.65
CA GLN A 518 29.51 -28.59 -13.07
C GLN A 518 29.01 -27.58 -12.02
N HIS A 519 27.81 -27.79 -11.49
CA HIS A 519 27.23 -26.93 -10.44
C HIS A 519 28.03 -26.96 -9.14
N LYS A 520 28.67 -28.10 -8.83
CA LYS A 520 29.61 -28.23 -7.72
C LYS A 520 30.96 -27.56 -7.99
N GLU A 521 31.32 -27.28 -9.23
CA GLU A 521 32.55 -26.55 -9.56
C GLU A 521 32.32 -25.03 -9.54
N GLY A 522 31.17 -24.59 -10.04
CA GLY A 522 30.72 -23.20 -9.93
C GLY A 522 29.52 -22.87 -10.83
N ILE A 523 28.75 -21.87 -10.41
CA ILE A 523 27.59 -21.33 -11.15
C ILE A 523 27.75 -19.81 -11.23
N TYR A 524 27.56 -19.22 -12.41
CA TYR A 524 27.54 -17.78 -12.56
C TYR A 524 26.16 -17.23 -12.22
N ALA A 525 26.07 -16.21 -11.37
CA ALA A 525 24.77 -15.65 -10.96
C ALA A 525 23.93 -15.18 -12.16
N ARG A 526 24.58 -14.53 -13.15
CA ARG A 526 23.95 -14.06 -14.39
C ARG A 526 23.32 -15.15 -15.28
N SER A 527 23.68 -16.43 -15.09
CA SER A 527 23.08 -17.53 -15.85
C SER A 527 21.81 -18.09 -15.20
N LEU A 528 21.49 -17.63 -13.98
CA LEU A 528 20.28 -18.02 -13.28
C LEU A 528 19.09 -17.15 -13.71
N PRO A 529 17.85 -17.65 -13.68
CA PRO A 529 16.65 -16.83 -13.86
C PRO A 529 16.53 -15.67 -12.85
N GLN A 530 15.72 -14.67 -13.18
CA GLN A 530 15.56 -13.46 -12.38
C GLN A 530 15.15 -13.74 -10.93
N THR A 531 14.20 -14.66 -10.69
CA THR A 531 13.75 -14.98 -9.32
C THR A 531 14.89 -15.52 -8.46
N PHE A 532 15.83 -16.28 -9.04
CA PHE A 532 17.00 -16.78 -8.31
C PHE A 532 18.02 -15.66 -8.06
N GLN A 533 18.25 -14.80 -9.06
CA GLN A 533 19.14 -13.64 -8.91
C GLN A 533 18.65 -12.70 -7.80
N ASP A 534 17.37 -12.36 -7.80
CA ASP A 534 16.76 -11.50 -6.77
C ASP A 534 16.86 -12.17 -5.39
N THR A 535 16.59 -13.48 -5.30
CA THR A 535 16.74 -14.23 -4.05
C THR A 535 18.16 -14.17 -3.50
N ILE A 536 19.18 -14.27 -4.37
CA ILE A 536 20.58 -14.13 -3.97
C ILE A 536 20.87 -12.74 -3.42
N ILE A 537 20.35 -11.68 -4.08
CA ILE A 537 20.47 -10.30 -3.59
C ILE A 537 19.82 -10.14 -2.21
N ILE A 538 18.61 -10.69 -2.04
CA ILE A 538 17.90 -10.71 -0.75
C ILE A 538 18.74 -11.43 0.31
N CYS A 539 19.29 -12.61 0.01
CA CYS A 539 20.11 -13.38 0.95
C CYS A 539 21.35 -12.58 1.42
N LYS A 540 22.04 -11.92 0.48
CA LYS A 540 23.18 -11.06 0.80
C LYS A 540 22.76 -9.88 1.68
N ALA A 541 21.64 -9.22 1.38
CA ALA A 541 21.11 -8.13 2.21
C ALA A 541 20.72 -8.60 3.63
N LEU A 542 20.18 -9.82 3.72
CA LEU A 542 19.86 -10.49 4.98
C LEU A 542 21.09 -11.00 5.74
N LYS A 543 22.28 -10.94 5.14
CA LYS A 543 23.55 -11.50 5.65
C LYS A 543 23.48 -13.01 5.88
N CYS A 544 22.87 -13.74 4.95
CA CYS A 544 22.78 -15.19 4.96
C CYS A 544 23.56 -15.78 3.78
N ARG A 545 24.56 -16.62 4.07
CA ARG A 545 25.49 -17.18 3.08
C ARG A 545 24.90 -18.32 2.26
N TYR A 546 23.95 -19.08 2.80
CA TYR A 546 23.42 -20.29 2.15
C TYR A 546 21.97 -20.10 1.73
N VAL A 547 21.64 -20.58 0.55
CA VAL A 547 20.25 -20.63 0.05
C VAL A 547 19.89 -22.01 -0.46
N TRP A 548 18.67 -22.44 -0.19
CA TRP A 548 18.08 -23.66 -0.72
C TRP A 548 17.03 -23.29 -1.78
N ILE A 549 17.25 -23.81 -2.99
CA ILE A 549 16.36 -23.64 -4.16
C ILE A 549 16.12 -25.05 -4.72
N ASP A 550 14.88 -25.51 -4.75
CA ASP A 550 14.51 -26.89 -5.12
C ASP A 550 15.11 -27.33 -6.47
N ALA A 551 15.00 -26.47 -7.50
CA ALA A 551 15.52 -26.71 -8.84
C ALA A 551 17.04 -26.93 -8.90
N LEU A 552 17.79 -26.40 -7.92
CA LEU A 552 19.25 -26.51 -7.86
C LEU A 552 19.73 -27.51 -6.80
N CYS A 553 18.97 -27.69 -5.71
CA CYS A 553 19.35 -28.51 -4.56
C CYS A 553 18.76 -29.93 -4.62
N ILE A 554 17.81 -30.19 -5.52
CA ILE A 554 17.29 -31.52 -5.85
C ILE A 554 17.78 -31.88 -7.26
N ILE A 555 18.20 -33.14 -7.44
CA ILE A 555 18.62 -33.64 -8.75
C ILE A 555 17.38 -33.95 -9.59
N GLN A 556 17.08 -33.07 -10.55
CA GLN A 556 15.92 -33.14 -11.42
C GLN A 556 16.03 -34.32 -12.38
N GLY A 557 14.90 -35.02 -12.58
CA GLY A 557 14.84 -36.25 -13.37
C GLY A 557 15.27 -37.52 -12.62
N ASN A 558 15.83 -37.40 -11.41
CA ASN A 558 16.26 -38.54 -10.60
C ASN A 558 15.21 -38.91 -9.54
N LYS A 559 14.45 -39.98 -9.78
CA LYS A 559 13.35 -40.39 -8.89
C LYS A 559 13.82 -40.72 -7.46
N HIS A 560 14.96 -41.38 -7.30
CA HIS A 560 15.46 -41.74 -5.97
C HIS A 560 15.90 -40.51 -5.17
N ASP A 561 16.54 -39.55 -5.82
CA ASP A 561 16.87 -38.26 -5.20
C ASP A 561 15.60 -37.49 -4.84
N TRP A 562 14.64 -37.41 -5.76
CA TRP A 562 13.36 -36.75 -5.54
C TRP A 562 12.55 -37.37 -4.39
N ASP A 563 12.42 -38.70 -4.34
CA ASP A 563 11.69 -39.40 -3.27
C ASP A 563 12.34 -39.10 -1.90
N ARG A 564 13.67 -38.99 -1.84
CA ARG A 564 14.40 -38.62 -0.62
C ARG A 564 14.20 -37.16 -0.26
N GLU A 565 14.46 -36.21 -1.16
CA GLU A 565 14.41 -34.78 -0.84
C GLU A 565 12.97 -34.28 -0.62
N SER A 566 11.98 -34.78 -1.36
CA SER A 566 10.57 -34.41 -1.17
C SER A 566 10.05 -34.81 0.22
N SER A 567 10.54 -35.91 0.79
CA SER A 567 10.23 -36.31 2.18
C SER A 567 10.81 -35.35 3.23
N GLN A 568 11.81 -34.55 2.87
CA GLN A 568 12.48 -33.60 3.77
C GLN A 568 11.90 -32.19 3.71
N MET A 569 10.90 -31.91 2.86
CA MET A 569 10.33 -30.56 2.66
C MET A 569 9.91 -29.90 3.96
N LEU A 570 9.30 -30.67 4.86
CA LEU A 570 8.99 -30.21 6.21
C LEU A 570 10.20 -29.61 6.93
N HIS A 571 11.31 -30.33 6.95
CA HIS A 571 12.52 -29.92 7.65
C HIS A 571 13.20 -28.75 6.95
N VAL A 572 13.21 -28.73 5.61
CA VAL A 572 13.79 -27.66 4.80
C VAL A 572 13.14 -26.31 5.10
N TYR A 573 11.82 -26.21 5.04
CA TYR A 573 11.14 -24.93 5.25
C TYR A 573 11.03 -24.55 6.73
N ARG A 574 10.84 -25.52 7.62
CA ARG A 574 10.74 -25.27 9.07
C ARG A 574 12.03 -24.73 9.68
N ASN A 575 13.18 -25.26 9.24
CA ASN A 575 14.48 -24.93 9.83
C ASN A 575 15.18 -23.74 9.14
N ALA A 576 14.64 -23.25 8.02
CA ALA A 576 15.15 -22.07 7.34
C ALA A 576 15.13 -20.83 8.27
N LEU A 577 16.14 -19.97 8.16
CA LEU A 577 16.18 -18.70 8.88
C LEU A 577 14.96 -17.85 8.52
N VAL A 578 14.69 -17.78 7.21
CA VAL A 578 13.52 -17.18 6.59
C VAL A 578 13.30 -17.83 5.23
N THR A 579 12.05 -17.95 4.83
CA THR A 579 11.67 -18.33 3.46
C THR A 579 11.32 -17.09 2.68
N VAL A 580 11.98 -16.89 1.55
CA VAL A 580 11.63 -15.85 0.57
C VAL A 580 10.53 -16.41 -0.32
N CYS A 581 9.43 -15.68 -0.47
CA CYS A 581 8.30 -16.06 -1.31
C CYS A 581 8.17 -15.07 -2.46
N ALA A 582 8.39 -15.53 -3.70
CA ALA A 582 8.24 -14.74 -4.92
C ALA A 582 6.75 -14.63 -5.30
N GLN A 583 5.96 -14.04 -4.39
CA GLN A 583 4.51 -14.07 -4.40
C GLN A 583 3.88 -13.46 -5.65
N GLY A 584 4.45 -12.38 -6.18
CA GLY A 584 3.95 -11.69 -7.38
C GLY A 584 4.35 -12.34 -8.71
N ALA A 585 5.24 -13.34 -8.71
CA ALA A 585 5.76 -13.93 -9.94
C ALA A 585 5.01 -15.21 -10.34
N SER A 586 4.51 -15.25 -11.58
CA SER A 586 3.87 -16.43 -12.17
C SER A 586 4.86 -17.50 -12.65
N ASP A 587 6.13 -17.14 -12.81
CA ASP A 587 7.21 -18.05 -13.20
C ASP A 587 8.58 -17.64 -12.63
N VAL A 588 9.62 -18.41 -12.97
CA VAL A 588 10.98 -18.25 -12.43
C VAL A 588 11.73 -17.05 -13.03
N PHE A 589 11.18 -16.43 -14.08
CA PHE A 589 11.74 -15.26 -14.76
C PHE A 589 11.08 -13.95 -14.31
N GLY A 590 9.94 -14.01 -13.60
CA GLY A 590 9.23 -12.83 -13.10
C GLY A 590 9.99 -12.01 -12.05
N GLY A 591 10.85 -12.64 -11.24
CA GLY A 591 11.61 -11.95 -10.19
C GLY A 591 10.84 -11.70 -8.89
N CYS A 592 11.54 -11.24 -7.86
CA CYS A 592 10.94 -10.71 -6.62
C CYS A 592 10.85 -9.18 -6.65
N PHE A 593 11.63 -8.52 -7.51
CA PHE A 593 11.76 -7.07 -7.51
C PHE A 593 10.90 -6.41 -8.58
N THR A 594 9.97 -5.58 -8.13
CA THR A 594 9.01 -4.86 -8.99
C THR A 594 9.14 -3.37 -8.77
N SER A 595 9.22 -2.61 -9.86
CA SER A 595 9.24 -1.16 -9.82
C SER A 595 7.89 -0.62 -9.34
N ARG A 596 7.91 0.30 -8.38
CA ARG A 596 6.69 0.88 -7.80
C ARG A 596 6.97 2.26 -7.20
N ASN A 597 5.91 3.03 -6.97
CA ASN A 597 5.97 4.21 -6.13
C ASN A 597 5.96 3.79 -4.65
N ALA A 598 7.07 3.92 -3.93
CA ALA A 598 7.11 3.58 -2.50
C ALA A 598 6.21 4.45 -1.61
N LEU A 599 5.89 5.67 -2.05
CA LEU A 599 5.08 6.61 -1.28
C LEU A 599 3.63 6.16 -1.17
N SER A 600 3.10 5.40 -2.14
CA SER A 600 1.75 4.84 -2.03
C SER A 600 1.66 3.66 -1.07
N ARG A 601 2.80 3.09 -0.64
CA ARG A 601 2.84 1.86 0.18
C ARG A 601 3.42 2.06 1.57
N ARG A 602 4.21 3.11 1.81
CA ARG A 602 4.88 3.34 3.10
C ARG A 602 4.23 4.46 3.91
N PRO A 603 4.40 4.46 5.24
CA PRO A 603 4.03 5.62 6.05
C PRO A 603 4.85 6.85 5.64
N VAL A 604 4.17 7.98 5.49
CA VAL A 604 4.81 9.30 5.39
C VAL A 604 4.85 9.92 6.77
N PHE A 605 6.02 10.32 7.23
CA PHE A 605 6.19 10.99 8.52
C PHE A 605 6.01 12.48 8.31
N LEU A 606 5.39 13.20 9.25
CA LEU A 606 5.47 14.67 9.26
C LEU A 606 6.24 15.13 10.50
N PRO A 607 7.27 15.96 10.33
CA PRO A 607 7.95 16.56 11.47
C PRO A 607 7.00 17.56 12.13
N THR A 608 6.38 17.20 13.25
CA THR A 608 5.60 18.17 14.03
C THR A 608 6.51 18.88 15.02
N TYR A 609 6.67 20.19 14.83
CA TYR A 609 7.20 21.07 15.86
C TYR A 609 6.12 21.29 16.93
N ASN A 610 6.10 20.46 17.97
CA ASN A 610 5.41 20.79 19.21
C ASN A 610 6.41 21.39 20.19
N SER A 611 6.18 22.65 20.58
CA SER A 611 6.96 23.41 21.57
C SER A 611 6.82 22.88 23.01
N LEU A 612 6.14 21.74 23.21
CA LEU A 612 6.00 21.07 24.49
C LEU A 612 6.70 19.72 24.43
N LYS A 613 7.75 19.59 25.26
CA LYS A 613 8.56 18.38 25.47
C LYS A 613 7.73 17.09 25.45
N ALA A 614 7.71 16.36 24.33
CA ALA A 614 7.62 14.90 24.26
C ALA A 614 7.82 14.36 22.83
N THR A 615 8.62 13.31 22.75
CA THR A 615 9.14 12.50 21.64
C THR A 615 8.10 11.72 20.82
N ALA A 616 7.34 12.36 19.92
CA ALA A 616 6.58 11.60 18.91
C ALA A 616 6.45 12.38 17.59
N THR A 617 7.03 11.85 16.52
CA THR A 617 6.80 12.28 15.14
C THR A 617 5.56 11.54 14.60
N PRO A 618 4.45 12.23 14.28
CA PRO A 618 3.28 11.56 13.72
C PRO A 618 3.56 11.03 12.32
N SER A 619 3.09 9.80 12.07
CA SER A 619 3.15 9.13 10.77
C SER A 619 1.75 9.01 10.15
N PHE A 620 1.68 9.16 8.83
CA PHE A 620 0.49 9.14 7.98
C PHE A 620 0.54 7.95 7.04
N TRP A 621 -0.61 7.41 6.66
CA TRP A 621 -0.72 6.17 5.89
C TRP A 621 -1.70 6.33 4.72
N SER A 622 -1.40 5.72 3.58
CA SER A 622 -2.33 5.54 2.45
C SER A 622 -3.42 4.50 2.80
N ARG A 623 -4.59 4.52 2.12
CA ARG A 623 -5.63 3.50 2.31
C ARG A 623 -5.18 2.13 1.78
N GLN A 624 -4.43 2.10 0.67
CA GLN A 624 -3.81 0.87 0.14
C GLN A 624 -2.72 0.31 1.04
N ALA A 625 -2.26 1.10 2.02
CA ALA A 625 -1.33 0.64 3.02
C ALA A 625 -1.95 -0.50 3.88
N PHE A 626 -3.26 -0.49 4.15
CA PHE A 626 -3.89 -1.50 5.01
C PHE A 626 -4.47 -2.70 4.25
N GLN A 627 -3.89 -3.07 3.12
CA GLN A 627 -4.33 -4.26 2.40
C GLN A 627 -3.73 -5.55 3.00
N PRO A 628 -4.51 -6.65 3.07
CA PRO A 628 -3.93 -7.96 3.32
C PRO A 628 -2.93 -8.29 2.21
N CYS A 629 -1.99 -9.19 2.51
CA CYS A 629 -1.11 -9.73 1.47
C CYS A 629 -1.99 -10.37 0.39
N PRO A 630 -1.89 -9.93 -0.87
CA PRO A 630 -2.74 -10.43 -1.93
C PRO A 630 -2.44 -11.90 -2.23
N THR A 631 -3.47 -12.64 -2.63
CA THR A 631 -3.32 -13.98 -3.21
C THR A 631 -2.55 -13.85 -4.53
N GLY A 632 -1.44 -14.56 -4.64
CA GLY A 632 -0.56 -14.52 -5.82
C GLY A 632 -0.50 -15.86 -6.56
N PRO A 633 0.16 -15.92 -7.74
CA PRO A 633 0.33 -17.17 -8.49
C PRO A 633 0.95 -18.31 -7.65
N VAL A 634 1.83 -17.98 -6.70
CA VAL A 634 2.41 -18.97 -5.78
C VAL A 634 1.34 -19.65 -4.95
N ASP A 635 0.28 -18.96 -4.52
CA ASP A 635 -0.78 -19.55 -3.69
C ASP A 635 -1.68 -20.53 -4.43
N LEU A 636 -1.64 -20.52 -5.76
CA LEU A 636 -2.37 -21.48 -6.59
C LEU A 636 -1.62 -22.82 -6.69
N ARG A 637 -0.38 -22.96 -6.22
CA ARG A 637 0.38 -24.22 -6.31
C ARG A 637 0.22 -25.08 -5.06
N GLY A 638 -0.08 -26.37 -5.23
CA GLY A 638 -0.26 -27.30 -4.11
C GLY A 638 0.96 -27.38 -3.16
N TRP A 639 2.18 -27.42 -3.71
CA TRP A 639 3.42 -27.48 -2.92
C TRP A 639 3.59 -26.28 -1.98
N THR A 640 3.25 -25.08 -2.43
CA THR A 640 3.63 -23.84 -1.75
C THR A 640 2.86 -23.62 -0.44
N LEU A 641 1.75 -24.34 -0.22
CA LEU A 641 1.00 -24.25 1.04
C LEU A 641 1.87 -24.70 2.21
N GLN A 642 2.54 -25.85 2.06
CA GLN A 642 3.42 -26.35 3.11
C GLN A 642 4.69 -25.49 3.23
N GLU A 643 5.22 -24.97 2.12
CA GLU A 643 6.39 -24.09 2.10
C GLU A 643 6.12 -22.84 2.95
N GLN A 644 5.00 -22.17 2.73
CA GLN A 644 4.61 -20.96 3.46
C GLN A 644 4.19 -21.24 4.92
N THR A 645 3.43 -22.31 5.15
CA THR A 645 2.85 -22.62 6.46
C THR A 645 3.90 -23.14 7.44
N LEU A 646 4.81 -24.00 6.97
CA LEU A 646 5.86 -24.60 7.81
C LEU A 646 7.01 -23.63 8.10
N SER A 647 7.15 -22.57 7.31
CA SER A 647 8.17 -21.55 7.52
C SER A 647 7.94 -20.73 8.78
N GLY A 648 8.88 -20.75 9.73
CA GLY A 648 8.82 -19.94 10.95
C GLY A 648 8.89 -18.43 10.69
N ARG A 649 9.54 -18.02 9.60
CA ARG A 649 9.58 -16.65 9.07
C ARG A 649 9.39 -16.69 7.56
N LEU A 650 8.52 -15.84 7.03
CA LEU A 650 8.21 -15.72 5.61
C LEU A 650 8.35 -14.26 5.21
N LEU A 651 9.14 -14.00 4.18
CA LEU A 651 9.31 -12.70 3.54
C LEU A 651 8.69 -12.78 2.14
N SER A 652 7.52 -12.18 1.97
CA SER A 652 6.70 -12.30 0.77
C SER A 652 6.84 -11.06 -0.11
N TYR A 653 7.32 -11.24 -1.33
CA TYR A 653 7.47 -10.21 -2.35
C TYR A 653 6.28 -10.25 -3.31
N CYS A 654 5.30 -9.39 -3.06
CA CYS A 654 4.12 -9.21 -3.91
C CYS A 654 4.41 -8.21 -5.03
N GLU A 655 3.46 -8.06 -5.96
CA GLU A 655 3.59 -7.18 -7.12
C GLU A 655 3.92 -5.73 -6.74
N GLU A 656 3.37 -5.22 -5.63
CA GLU A 656 3.53 -3.82 -5.24
C GLU A 656 3.98 -3.63 -3.78
N SER A 657 4.29 -4.68 -3.03
CA SER A 657 4.63 -4.55 -1.60
C SER A 657 5.37 -5.77 -1.05
N VAL A 658 6.17 -5.54 -0.01
CA VAL A 658 6.82 -6.60 0.77
C VAL A 658 6.10 -6.84 2.09
N PHE A 659 5.80 -8.11 2.38
CA PHE A 659 5.16 -8.54 3.62
C PHE A 659 6.08 -9.46 4.43
N TRP A 660 5.94 -9.36 5.75
CA TRP A 660 6.63 -10.21 6.70
C TRP A 660 5.63 -10.98 7.55
N PHE A 661 5.84 -12.28 7.68
CA PHE A 661 5.07 -13.13 8.57
C PHE A 661 6.01 -13.95 9.44
N CYS A 662 5.76 -13.96 10.74
CA CYS A 662 6.37 -14.90 11.66
C CYS A 662 5.33 -15.44 12.66
N CYS A 663 5.75 -16.29 13.59
CA CYS A 663 4.83 -16.85 14.59
C CYS A 663 4.21 -15.80 15.53
N THR A 664 4.76 -14.59 15.59
CA THR A 664 4.34 -13.54 16.55
C THR A 664 3.78 -12.29 15.88
N SER A 665 4.15 -12.01 14.63
CA SER A 665 3.75 -10.78 13.94
C SER A 665 3.52 -11.00 12.43
N LYS A 666 2.60 -10.21 11.90
CA LYS A 666 2.43 -9.92 10.47
C LYS A 666 2.74 -8.44 10.29
N LEU A 667 3.63 -8.09 9.37
CA LEU A 667 4.05 -6.72 9.07
C LEU A 667 4.10 -6.54 7.56
N SER A 668 4.12 -5.29 7.12
CA SER A 668 4.21 -4.90 5.71
C SER A 668 4.93 -3.57 5.61
N GLU A 669 5.34 -3.17 4.41
CA GLU A 669 5.95 -1.83 4.18
C GLU A 669 5.05 -0.68 4.66
N SER A 670 3.75 -0.95 4.63
CA SER A 670 2.65 -0.12 5.10
C SER A 670 2.28 -0.29 6.56
N THR A 671 2.82 -1.25 7.29
CA THR A 671 2.65 -1.39 8.74
C THR A 671 3.93 -1.95 9.38
N PRO A 672 5.09 -1.26 9.24
CA PRO A 672 6.38 -1.91 9.45
C PRO A 672 6.69 -2.25 10.91
N TYR A 673 5.91 -1.76 11.87
CA TYR A 673 6.19 -1.87 13.31
C TYR A 673 5.02 -2.42 14.15
N LYS A 674 3.79 -2.42 13.63
CA LYS A 674 2.60 -3.01 14.28
C LYS A 674 1.47 -3.14 13.26
N CYS A 675 0.92 -4.34 13.08
CA CYS A 675 -0.36 -4.51 12.41
C CYS A 675 -1.47 -3.98 13.35
N PRO A 676 -2.43 -3.16 12.89
CA PRO A 676 -3.63 -2.83 13.66
C PRO A 676 -4.36 -4.14 13.97
N VAL A 677 -4.15 -4.69 15.16
CA VAL A 677 -4.83 -5.90 15.61
C VAL A 677 -6.26 -5.55 15.99
N ARG A 678 -7.10 -5.45 14.97
CA ARG A 678 -8.56 -5.62 14.97
C ARG A 678 -8.86 -6.08 13.53
N GLU A 679 -8.52 -7.29 13.13
CA GLU A 679 -9.45 -8.43 13.14
C GLU A 679 -8.77 -9.82 13.18
N ASP A 680 -7.47 -9.95 12.90
CA ASP A 680 -6.82 -11.26 12.67
C ASP A 680 -6.03 -11.85 13.88
N GLY A 681 -6.63 -11.88 15.07
CA GLY A 681 -6.07 -12.66 16.19
C GLY A 681 -5.85 -14.16 15.88
N ALA A 682 -6.43 -14.65 14.77
CA ALA A 682 -6.39 -16.03 14.32
C ALA A 682 -5.09 -16.43 13.60
N TYR A 683 -4.41 -15.55 12.85
CA TYR A 683 -3.23 -15.97 12.05
C TYR A 683 -2.01 -16.34 12.92
N PRO A 684 -1.57 -15.50 13.91
CA PRO A 684 -0.50 -15.90 14.81
C PRO A 684 -0.87 -17.13 15.63
N ALA A 685 -2.15 -17.28 16.02
CA ALA A 685 -2.64 -18.42 16.78
C ALA A 685 -2.60 -19.72 15.96
N PHE A 686 -3.05 -19.68 14.71
CA PHE A 686 -3.05 -20.84 13.80
C PHE A 686 -1.64 -21.23 13.37
N LYS A 687 -0.79 -20.26 12.99
CA LYS A 687 0.61 -20.53 12.64
C LYS A 687 1.40 -21.06 13.84
N THR A 688 1.16 -20.52 15.04
CA THR A 688 1.72 -21.08 16.28
C THR A 688 1.18 -22.48 16.56
N MET A 689 -0.10 -22.76 16.32
CA MET A 689 -0.69 -24.10 16.50
C MET A 689 -0.06 -25.14 15.57
N VAL A 690 0.14 -24.81 14.28
CA VAL A 690 0.74 -25.74 13.30
C VAL A 690 2.23 -25.98 13.57
N LEU A 691 2.93 -24.98 14.14
CA LEU A 691 4.36 -25.07 14.41
C LEU A 691 4.72 -25.58 15.82
N ASP A 692 3.91 -25.31 16.86
CA ASP A 692 4.11 -25.72 18.26
C ASP A 692 2.90 -26.43 18.89
N TYR A 693 3.10 -27.66 19.36
CA TYR A 693 2.16 -28.36 20.23
C TYR A 693 2.38 -28.08 21.73
N GLU A 694 3.60 -27.69 22.13
CA GLU A 694 3.99 -27.64 23.55
C GLU A 694 3.67 -26.30 24.23
N LEU A 695 3.18 -25.30 23.49
CA LEU A 695 2.87 -23.96 24.00
C LEU A 695 1.44 -23.82 24.51
N ARG A 696 1.31 -24.01 25.83
CA ARG A 696 0.12 -23.72 26.64
C ARG A 696 -0.52 -22.30 26.54
N PRO A 697 0.07 -21.19 26.04
CA PRO A 697 -0.61 -19.88 26.11
C PRO A 697 -1.72 -19.65 25.07
N VAL A 698 -1.52 -20.04 23.80
CA VAL A 698 -2.54 -19.86 22.72
C VAL A 698 -3.79 -20.70 23.00
N SER A 699 -3.60 -21.79 23.74
CA SER A 699 -4.69 -22.58 24.27
C SER A 699 -5.63 -21.78 25.17
N ARG A 700 -5.30 -20.62 25.77
CA ARG A 700 -6.29 -19.92 26.64
C ARG A 700 -7.48 -19.34 25.88
N VAL A 701 -7.28 -18.84 24.66
CA VAL A 701 -8.38 -18.32 23.83
C VAL A 701 -9.21 -19.47 23.26
N LEU A 702 -8.55 -20.54 22.81
CA LEU A 702 -9.18 -21.76 22.29
C LEU A 702 -9.81 -22.66 23.38
N ARG A 703 -9.27 -22.68 24.61
CA ARG A 703 -9.75 -23.45 25.78
C ARG A 703 -11.07 -22.94 26.33
N SER A 704 -11.44 -21.69 26.05
CA SER A 704 -12.70 -21.13 26.55
C SER A 704 -13.93 -21.66 25.80
N MET A 705 -13.76 -22.40 24.69
CA MET A 705 -14.86 -22.85 23.83
C MET A 705 -14.78 -24.36 23.47
N THR A 706 -15.13 -25.25 24.41
CA THR A 706 -15.45 -26.70 24.20
C THR A 706 -14.31 -27.70 23.87
N ASN A 707 -14.62 -29.00 24.05
CA ASN A 707 -13.76 -30.21 24.08
C ASN A 707 -12.47 -30.19 23.22
N GLU A 708 -11.33 -30.36 23.91
CA GLU A 708 -9.94 -30.26 23.44
C GLU A 708 -9.60 -31.06 22.16
N SER A 709 -10.29 -32.17 21.87
CA SER A 709 -9.97 -33.06 20.75
C SER A 709 -10.59 -32.64 19.40
N ARG A 710 -11.71 -31.92 19.37
CA ARG A 710 -12.38 -31.58 18.09
C ARG A 710 -11.78 -30.38 17.36
N GLN A 711 -11.19 -29.43 18.10
CA GLN A 711 -10.62 -28.22 17.52
C GLN A 711 -9.34 -28.48 16.72
N THR A 712 -8.52 -29.46 17.11
CA THR A 712 -7.28 -29.80 16.38
C THR A 712 -7.57 -30.43 15.01
N TYR A 713 -8.60 -31.27 14.91
CA TYR A 713 -9.08 -31.78 13.62
C TYR A 713 -9.64 -30.67 12.72
N ASN A 714 -10.30 -29.64 13.28
CA ASN A 714 -10.75 -28.47 12.50
C ASN A 714 -9.57 -27.76 11.81
N GLY A 715 -8.42 -27.66 12.49
CA GLY A 715 -7.21 -27.09 11.90
C GLY A 715 -6.73 -27.87 10.67
N TRP A 716 -6.79 -29.20 10.72
CA TRP A 716 -6.49 -30.03 9.54
C TRP A 716 -7.48 -29.80 8.40
N TYR A 717 -8.79 -29.80 8.66
CA TYR A 717 -9.77 -29.58 7.60
C TYR A 717 -9.70 -28.16 7.00
N TYR A 718 -9.24 -27.17 7.77
CA TYR A 718 -8.92 -25.85 7.26
C TYR A 718 -7.73 -25.89 6.29
N LEU A 719 -6.63 -26.56 6.65
CA LEU A 719 -5.48 -26.77 5.76
C LEU A 719 -5.88 -27.52 4.49
N MET A 720 -6.67 -28.60 4.65
CA MET A 720 -7.21 -29.40 3.56
C MET A 720 -8.03 -28.53 2.60
N ARG A 721 -8.95 -27.70 3.09
CA ARG A 721 -9.74 -26.79 2.25
C ARG A 721 -8.83 -25.81 1.48
N LYS A 722 -7.89 -25.16 2.17
CA LYS A 722 -6.93 -24.23 1.54
C LYS A 722 -6.03 -24.92 0.52
N TYR A 723 -5.71 -26.19 0.72
CA TYR A 723 -4.93 -27.02 -0.19
C TYR A 723 -5.73 -27.44 -1.43
N CYS A 724 -7.00 -27.84 -1.27
CA CYS A 724 -7.85 -28.26 -2.38
C CYS A 724 -8.18 -27.13 -3.37
N LEU A 725 -8.05 -25.86 -2.95
CA LEU A 725 -8.14 -24.68 -3.80
C LEU A 725 -6.90 -24.46 -4.69
N ARG A 726 -5.89 -25.34 -4.60
CA ARG A 726 -4.62 -25.20 -5.31
C ARG A 726 -4.47 -26.24 -6.41
N ASP A 727 -3.85 -25.82 -7.50
CA ASP A 727 -3.47 -26.62 -8.65
C ASP A 727 -2.28 -27.53 -8.36
N ILE A 728 -2.37 -28.75 -8.89
CA ILE A 728 -1.34 -29.78 -8.80
C ILE A 728 -1.11 -30.34 -10.19
N LYS A 729 0.03 -30.02 -10.81
CA LYS A 729 0.39 -30.49 -12.15
C LYS A 729 0.59 -32.01 -12.22
N VAL A 730 1.14 -32.62 -11.16
CA VAL A 730 1.44 -34.06 -11.10
C VAL A 730 0.47 -34.74 -10.14
N ARG A 731 -0.51 -35.46 -10.68
CA ARG A 731 -1.64 -36.02 -9.92
C ARG A 731 -1.23 -36.96 -8.78
N THR A 732 -0.19 -37.76 -8.99
CA THR A 732 0.35 -38.69 -7.99
C THR A 732 0.98 -37.99 -6.79
N ASP A 733 1.26 -36.69 -6.91
CA ASP A 733 1.89 -35.90 -5.85
C ASP A 733 0.85 -35.30 -4.88
N LYS A 734 -0.46 -35.54 -5.08
CA LYS A 734 -1.53 -34.91 -4.27
C LYS A 734 -1.36 -35.12 -2.76
N LEU A 735 -1.02 -36.33 -2.31
CA LEU A 735 -0.74 -36.55 -0.89
C LEU A 735 0.68 -36.11 -0.49
N VAL A 736 1.65 -36.24 -1.40
CA VAL A 736 3.06 -35.89 -1.15
C VAL A 736 3.24 -34.39 -0.88
N THR A 737 2.59 -33.55 -1.67
CA THR A 737 2.59 -32.07 -1.60
C THR A 737 2.07 -31.49 -0.29
N ILE A 738 1.27 -32.24 0.48
CA ILE A 738 0.79 -31.82 1.81
C ILE A 738 1.36 -32.70 2.95
N SER A 739 2.20 -33.68 2.62
CA SER A 739 2.66 -34.70 3.56
C SER A 739 3.42 -34.13 4.77
N GLY A 740 4.19 -33.05 4.59
CA GLY A 740 4.90 -32.38 5.69
C GLY A 740 3.95 -31.74 6.71
N LEU A 741 2.84 -31.16 6.24
CA LEU A 741 1.77 -30.64 7.11
C LEU A 741 1.01 -31.77 7.79
N ALA A 742 0.73 -32.86 7.07
CA ALA A 742 0.11 -34.06 7.65
C ALA A 742 0.98 -34.65 8.76
N GLU A 743 2.30 -34.74 8.55
CA GLU A 743 3.23 -35.21 9.56
C GLU A 743 3.23 -34.33 10.82
N GLN A 744 3.25 -33.00 10.67
CA GLN A 744 3.15 -32.10 11.83
C GLN A 744 1.81 -32.24 12.56
N MET A 745 0.70 -32.29 11.81
CA MET A 745 -0.62 -32.43 12.39
C MET A 745 -0.80 -33.79 13.07
N SER A 746 -0.18 -34.87 12.58
CA SER A 746 -0.19 -36.18 13.24
C SER A 746 0.47 -36.12 14.61
N ARG A 747 1.56 -35.36 14.77
CA ARG A 747 2.21 -35.14 16.07
C ARG A 747 1.34 -34.31 17.03
N ILE A 748 0.65 -33.29 16.51
CA ILE A 748 -0.25 -32.41 17.28
C ILE A 748 -1.52 -33.14 17.72
N ILE A 749 -2.16 -33.85 16.78
CA ILE A 749 -3.42 -34.57 17.01
C ILE A 749 -3.15 -35.88 17.77
N ASN A 750 -1.95 -36.45 17.64
CA ASN A 750 -1.57 -37.76 18.16
C ASN A 750 -2.51 -38.86 17.65
N ASP A 751 -2.69 -38.92 16.32
CA ASP A 751 -3.58 -39.85 15.63
C ASP A 751 -2.96 -40.38 14.32
N ASP A 752 -3.48 -41.53 13.88
CA ASP A 752 -3.03 -42.21 12.67
C ASP A 752 -3.60 -41.49 11.44
N TYR A 753 -2.70 -41.06 10.54
CA TYR A 753 -3.07 -40.49 9.25
C TYR A 753 -3.48 -41.60 8.27
N VAL A 754 -4.61 -41.41 7.60
CA VAL A 754 -5.21 -42.39 6.69
C VAL A 754 -5.70 -41.70 5.42
N SER A 755 -4.84 -41.61 4.40
CA SER A 755 -5.13 -41.01 3.08
C SER A 755 -5.85 -39.67 3.17
N GLY A 756 -5.23 -38.66 3.77
CA GLY A 756 -5.83 -37.33 3.90
C GLY A 756 -6.81 -37.16 5.06
N LEU A 757 -7.15 -38.22 5.78
CA LEU A 757 -8.07 -38.21 6.93
C LEU A 757 -7.37 -38.73 8.19
N TRP A 758 -8.08 -38.71 9.32
CA TRP A 758 -7.58 -39.16 10.62
C TRP A 758 -8.41 -40.32 11.16
N ARG A 759 -7.74 -41.34 11.70
CA ARG A 759 -8.41 -42.58 12.11
C ARG A 759 -9.45 -42.38 13.21
N ARG A 760 -9.19 -41.55 14.24
CA ARG A 760 -10.16 -41.32 15.34
C ARG A 760 -11.27 -40.34 14.97
N ASP A 761 -11.10 -39.53 13.92
CA ASP A 761 -12.12 -38.61 13.40
C ASP A 761 -12.69 -39.06 12.04
N LEU A 762 -12.46 -40.33 11.67
CA LEU A 762 -12.71 -40.85 10.32
C LEU A 762 -14.18 -40.71 9.90
N ILE A 763 -15.12 -40.98 10.80
CA ILE A 763 -16.56 -40.88 10.50
C ILE A 763 -16.93 -39.46 10.06
N ARG A 764 -16.37 -38.45 10.73
CA ARG A 764 -16.54 -37.05 10.33
C ARG A 764 -15.75 -36.76 9.05
N GLY A 765 -14.52 -37.25 8.96
CA GLY A 765 -13.65 -37.06 7.81
C GLY A 765 -14.27 -37.57 6.49
N LEU A 766 -15.02 -38.67 6.54
CA LEU A 766 -15.73 -39.24 5.38
C LEU A 766 -16.90 -38.37 4.87
N LEU A 767 -17.39 -37.42 5.68
CA LEU A 767 -18.45 -36.48 5.30
C LEU A 767 -17.92 -35.25 4.55
N TRP A 768 -16.79 -35.40 3.85
CA TRP A 768 -16.33 -34.37 2.94
C TRP A 768 -17.27 -34.27 1.73
N ARG A 769 -17.35 -33.08 1.11
CA ARG A 769 -18.08 -32.85 -0.15
C ARG A 769 -17.40 -31.76 -0.97
N THR A 770 -17.65 -31.75 -2.27
CA THR A 770 -17.25 -30.67 -3.18
C THR A 770 -18.32 -29.57 -3.22
N LEU A 771 -17.91 -28.30 -3.11
CA LEU A 771 -18.76 -27.14 -3.39
C LEU A 771 -18.38 -26.56 -4.76
N LEU A 772 -19.39 -26.14 -5.52
CA LEU A 772 -19.24 -25.28 -6.69
C LEU A 772 -19.84 -23.92 -6.31
N ASP A 773 -19.20 -22.84 -6.73
CA ASP A 773 -19.88 -21.55 -6.79
C ASP A 773 -20.81 -21.59 -8.00
N GLU A 774 -22.05 -21.13 -7.85
CA GLU A 774 -23.07 -21.20 -8.92
C GLU A 774 -22.66 -20.42 -10.18
N ASP A 775 -21.65 -19.54 -10.06
CA ASP A 775 -21.10 -18.69 -11.13
C ASP A 775 -19.80 -19.20 -11.79
N ASP A 776 -19.18 -20.28 -11.29
CA ASP A 776 -17.92 -20.81 -11.85
C ASP A 776 -18.15 -22.11 -12.63
N GLU A 777 -17.92 -22.08 -13.95
CA GLU A 777 -18.13 -23.23 -14.86
C GLU A 777 -17.11 -24.38 -14.68
N THR A 778 -16.32 -24.39 -13.61
CA THR A 778 -15.31 -25.42 -13.34
C THR A 778 -15.96 -26.74 -12.91
N LYS A 779 -16.05 -27.68 -13.85
CA LYS A 779 -16.65 -29.00 -13.70
C LYS A 779 -15.95 -29.89 -12.65
N ARG A 780 -16.71 -30.70 -11.89
CA ARG A 780 -16.22 -31.69 -10.91
C ARG A 780 -15.70 -32.92 -11.63
N TYR A 781 -14.38 -33.03 -11.75
CA TYR A 781 -13.79 -34.24 -12.32
C TYR A 781 -13.08 -35.07 -11.25
N PRO A 782 -13.39 -36.38 -11.15
CA PRO A 782 -12.40 -37.27 -10.62
C PRO A 782 -11.22 -37.26 -11.57
N PHE A 783 -10.13 -37.76 -11.05
CA PHE A 783 -8.91 -37.99 -11.80
C PHE A 783 -9.15 -38.89 -13.04
N SER A 784 -9.46 -38.29 -14.20
CA SER A 784 -9.92 -38.90 -15.48
C SER A 784 -8.93 -39.79 -16.25
N GLY A 785 -7.87 -40.29 -15.60
CA GLY A 785 -6.74 -40.98 -16.22
C GLY A 785 -6.46 -42.37 -15.64
N LYS A 786 -5.76 -43.23 -16.39
CA LYS A 786 -5.29 -44.56 -15.95
C LYS A 786 -4.23 -44.41 -14.84
N GLY A 787 -4.63 -44.50 -13.57
CA GLY A 787 -3.69 -44.63 -12.45
C GLY A 787 -4.32 -44.32 -11.08
N PHE A 788 -4.02 -45.14 -10.07
CA PHE A 788 -4.46 -44.94 -8.69
C PHE A 788 -3.72 -43.75 -8.04
N VAL A 789 -4.47 -42.78 -7.50
CA VAL A 789 -3.93 -41.64 -6.72
C VAL A 789 -4.27 -41.81 -5.24
N ALA A 790 -5.55 -41.96 -4.94
CA ALA A 790 -6.07 -42.21 -3.60
C ALA A 790 -7.38 -43.03 -3.69
N PRO A 791 -7.79 -43.70 -2.61
CA PRO A 791 -9.09 -44.39 -2.52
C PRO A 791 -10.28 -43.44 -2.67
N SER A 792 -11.43 -43.94 -3.14
CA SER A 792 -12.65 -43.11 -3.39
C SER A 792 -13.22 -42.41 -2.16
N TRP A 793 -12.94 -42.96 -0.98
CA TRP A 793 -13.38 -42.41 0.29
C TRP A 793 -12.50 -41.25 0.79
N SER A 794 -11.34 -41.03 0.17
CA SER A 794 -10.40 -39.97 0.50
C SER A 794 -10.63 -38.77 -0.41
N TRP A 795 -10.69 -37.56 0.14
CA TRP A 795 -10.81 -36.32 -0.64
C TRP A 795 -9.72 -36.15 -1.71
N ALA A 796 -8.55 -36.78 -1.51
CA ALA A 796 -7.45 -36.75 -2.46
C ALA A 796 -7.72 -37.57 -3.74
N SER A 797 -8.87 -38.25 -3.87
CA SER A 797 -9.30 -38.87 -5.13
C SER A 797 -9.78 -37.85 -6.16
N MET A 798 -10.07 -36.61 -5.74
CA MET A 798 -10.60 -35.55 -6.59
C MET A 798 -9.50 -34.72 -7.25
N GLU A 799 -9.68 -34.41 -8.54
CA GLU A 799 -8.76 -33.59 -9.34
C GLU A 799 -8.85 -32.11 -8.93
N GLN A 800 -10.07 -31.55 -8.99
CA GLN A 800 -10.40 -30.15 -8.70
C GLN A 800 -11.69 -30.03 -7.89
N GLY A 801 -11.88 -28.89 -7.21
CA GLY A 801 -13.08 -28.55 -6.46
C GLY A 801 -12.82 -28.23 -4.98
N THR A 802 -13.58 -27.27 -4.43
CA THR A 802 -13.46 -26.88 -3.04
C THR A 802 -14.01 -27.97 -2.14
N VAL A 803 -13.13 -28.67 -1.42
CA VAL A 803 -13.53 -29.73 -0.48
C VAL A 803 -13.83 -29.15 0.89
N HIS A 804 -15.05 -29.37 1.38
CA HIS A 804 -15.51 -28.97 2.71
C HIS A 804 -15.83 -30.20 3.57
N THR A 805 -15.64 -30.09 4.88
CA THR A 805 -16.24 -31.03 5.85
C THR A 805 -17.36 -30.35 6.64
N TRP A 806 -18.39 -31.13 6.98
CA TRP A 806 -19.67 -30.66 7.55
C TRP A 806 -19.61 -29.83 8.84
N TYR A 807 -18.46 -29.74 9.51
CA TYR A 807 -18.29 -29.03 10.80
C TYR A 807 -17.27 -27.88 10.77
N GLY A 808 -16.86 -27.42 9.57
CA GLY A 808 -15.86 -26.36 9.40
C GLY A 808 -16.37 -24.91 9.53
N ALA A 809 -17.69 -24.68 9.56
CA ALA A 809 -18.28 -23.34 9.42
C ALA A 809 -18.03 -22.38 10.61
N ASN A 810 -17.61 -22.87 11.78
CA ASN A 810 -17.47 -22.02 12.98
C ASN A 810 -16.20 -21.15 13.01
N PHE A 811 -15.33 -21.21 11.99
CA PHE A 811 -14.23 -20.24 11.83
C PHE A 811 -14.59 -19.06 10.91
N ASP A 812 -15.78 -19.06 10.29
CA ASP A 812 -16.14 -18.11 9.22
C ASP A 812 -16.71 -16.77 9.68
N HIS A 813 -16.91 -16.50 10.97
CA HIS A 813 -17.37 -15.17 11.43
C HIS A 813 -16.25 -14.13 11.64
N GLY A 814 -15.05 -14.37 11.08
CA GLY A 814 -14.00 -13.36 11.11
C GLY A 814 -12.88 -13.49 10.07
N ILE A 815 -12.97 -14.39 9.08
CA ILE A 815 -11.85 -14.67 8.14
C ILE A 815 -12.31 -14.78 6.66
N LEU A 816 -13.54 -14.40 6.33
CA LEU A 816 -14.02 -14.34 4.93
C LEU A 816 -14.61 -12.96 4.65
N HIS A 817 -13.75 -11.97 4.45
CA HIS A 817 -14.02 -10.91 3.48
C HIS A 817 -13.12 -11.20 2.29
N ASP A 818 -13.63 -12.03 1.38
CA ASP A 818 -13.32 -11.99 -0.05
C ASP A 818 -14.40 -12.85 -0.74
N HIS A 819 -15.34 -12.15 -1.38
CA HIS A 819 -16.29 -12.64 -2.40
C HIS A 819 -17.44 -13.59 -2.01
N PHE A 820 -18.24 -13.24 -1.00
CA PHE A 820 -19.67 -13.61 -1.01
C PHE A 820 -20.51 -12.41 -0.56
N GLU A 821 -21.52 -12.06 -1.36
CA GLU A 821 -22.42 -10.93 -1.13
C GLU A 821 -23.05 -10.95 0.28
N GLU A 822 -23.14 -9.75 0.84
CA GLU A 822 -23.92 -9.30 1.99
C GLU A 822 -24.78 -10.35 2.72
N CYS A 823 -24.27 -10.85 3.86
CA CYS A 823 -25.14 -11.30 4.94
C CYS A 823 -25.07 -10.27 6.08
N PRO A 824 -26.19 -9.61 6.46
CA PRO A 824 -26.17 -8.43 7.30
C PRO A 824 -25.64 -8.72 8.71
N VAL A 825 -24.59 -7.97 9.07
CA VAL A 825 -23.88 -8.02 10.34
C VAL A 825 -24.78 -7.49 11.45
N GLY A 826 -25.20 -8.38 12.36
CA GLY A 826 -26.12 -7.99 13.43
C GLY A 826 -26.31 -9.00 14.56
N SER A 827 -25.35 -9.88 14.86
CA SER A 827 -25.34 -10.57 16.16
C SER A 827 -23.98 -11.21 16.49
N SER A 828 -23.25 -10.59 17.42
CA SER A 828 -22.04 -11.15 18.07
C SER A 828 -22.36 -12.32 19.04
N ALA A 829 -23.37 -13.14 18.73
CA ALA A 829 -23.85 -14.19 19.63
C ALA A 829 -24.53 -15.34 18.87
N VAL A 830 -23.87 -15.95 17.89
CA VAL A 830 -24.23 -17.32 17.52
C VAL A 830 -23.40 -18.25 18.40
N LEU A 831 -23.98 -18.52 19.58
CA LEU A 831 -23.54 -19.55 20.51
C LEU A 831 -23.16 -20.82 19.74
N SER A 832 -21.99 -21.37 20.04
CA SER A 832 -21.59 -22.73 19.69
C SER A 832 -22.70 -23.70 20.12
N LEU A 833 -23.61 -24.07 19.22
CA LEU A 833 -24.59 -25.11 19.49
C LEU A 833 -23.87 -26.46 19.46
N PRO A 834 -23.80 -27.21 20.58
CA PRO A 834 -23.21 -28.52 20.62
C PRO A 834 -24.14 -29.54 19.93
N VAL A 835 -24.14 -29.58 18.60
CA VAL A 835 -24.84 -30.63 17.85
C VAL A 835 -24.19 -31.98 18.18
N ARG A 836 -24.93 -32.86 18.87
CA ARG A 836 -24.51 -34.25 19.12
C ARG A 836 -24.90 -35.10 17.92
N ALA A 837 -24.02 -35.23 16.93
CA ALA A 837 -24.14 -36.32 15.96
C ALA A 837 -23.86 -37.66 16.68
N ARG A 838 -24.84 -38.55 16.66
CA ARG A 838 -24.66 -39.97 17.05
C ARG A 838 -24.47 -40.75 15.75
N SER A 839 -23.27 -41.31 15.54
CA SER A 839 -23.00 -42.20 14.42
C SER A 839 -23.17 -43.66 14.86
N ASP A 840 -23.96 -44.43 14.12
CA ASP A 840 -24.14 -45.87 14.36
C ASP A 840 -23.17 -46.74 13.55
N ILE A 841 -22.13 -46.11 12.99
CA ILE A 841 -21.07 -46.79 12.23
C ILE A 841 -19.95 -47.25 13.14
N GLU A 842 -19.51 -48.48 12.93
CA GLU A 842 -18.31 -49.05 13.52
C GLU A 842 -17.22 -49.16 12.45
N VAL A 843 -16.02 -48.65 12.75
CA VAL A 843 -14.84 -48.79 11.88
C VAL A 843 -14.13 -50.10 12.23
N LEU A 844 -14.23 -51.11 11.37
CA LEU A 844 -13.67 -52.44 11.61
C LEU A 844 -12.16 -52.49 11.33
N SER A 845 -11.73 -51.89 10.21
CA SER A 845 -10.32 -51.78 9.87
C SER A 845 -10.07 -50.69 8.83
N VAL A 846 -8.90 -50.05 8.90
CA VAL A 846 -8.39 -49.14 7.88
C VAL A 846 -7.02 -49.64 7.44
N HIS A 847 -6.79 -49.74 6.14
CA HIS A 847 -5.51 -50.13 5.58
C HIS A 847 -5.12 -49.16 4.47
N CYS A 848 -3.91 -48.61 4.53
CA CYS A 848 -3.30 -47.82 3.46
C CYS A 848 -1.91 -48.40 3.20
N GLN A 849 -1.55 -48.56 1.93
CA GLN A 849 -0.23 -49.07 1.54
C GLN A 849 0.58 -47.95 0.86
N PRO A 850 1.53 -47.30 1.55
CA PRO A 850 2.40 -46.30 0.97
C PRO A 850 3.28 -46.83 -0.18
N VAL A 851 3.64 -45.94 -1.11
CA VAL A 851 4.60 -46.23 -2.19
C VAL A 851 6.04 -46.26 -1.67
N THR A 852 6.34 -45.36 -0.72
CA THR A 852 7.65 -45.17 -0.05
C THR A 852 7.48 -45.37 1.46
N ASP A 853 8.56 -45.23 2.23
CA ASP A 853 8.50 -45.30 3.71
C ASP A 853 7.77 -44.12 4.37
N ASN A 854 7.37 -43.09 3.59
CA ASN A 854 6.59 -41.97 4.08
C ASN A 854 5.08 -42.32 4.14
N PRO A 855 4.48 -42.50 5.33
CA PRO A 855 3.07 -42.90 5.47
C PRO A 855 2.09 -41.78 5.11
N PHE A 856 2.57 -40.54 4.96
CA PHE A 856 1.77 -39.36 4.60
C PHE A 856 1.77 -39.08 3.09
N GLY A 857 2.56 -39.82 2.32
CA GLY A 857 2.78 -39.59 0.88
C GLY A 857 1.88 -40.42 -0.05
N GLN A 858 2.39 -40.70 -1.25
CA GLN A 858 1.67 -41.45 -2.28
C GLN A 858 1.31 -42.88 -1.82
N LEU A 859 0.12 -43.34 -2.21
CA LEU A 859 -0.40 -44.67 -1.87
C LEU A 859 -0.44 -45.59 -3.10
N ARG A 860 -0.30 -46.90 -2.88
CA ARG A 860 -0.53 -47.99 -3.84
C ARG A 860 -1.96 -48.51 -3.80
N SER A 861 -2.55 -48.51 -2.61
CA SER A 861 -3.93 -48.93 -2.34
C SER A 861 -4.39 -48.38 -0.99
N GLY A 862 -5.70 -48.34 -0.79
CA GLY A 862 -6.28 -48.10 0.53
C GLY A 862 -7.70 -48.67 0.63
N THR A 863 -8.07 -49.17 1.80
CA THR A 863 -9.36 -49.81 2.03
C THR A 863 -9.84 -49.54 3.44
N ILE A 864 -11.13 -49.24 3.59
CA ILE A 864 -11.79 -49.14 4.90
C ILE A 864 -12.89 -50.19 4.97
N ARG A 865 -12.94 -50.95 6.06
CA ARG A 865 -14.09 -51.80 6.39
C ARG A 865 -14.94 -51.13 7.46
N LEU A 866 -16.21 -50.94 7.15
CA LEU A 866 -17.20 -50.29 8.01
C LEU A 866 -18.36 -51.24 8.28
N LYS A 867 -19.01 -51.08 9.44
CA LYS A 867 -20.28 -51.73 9.75
C LYS A 867 -21.32 -50.70 10.13
N GLY A 868 -22.41 -50.63 9.37
CA GLY A 868 -23.46 -49.63 9.56
C GLY A 868 -24.75 -49.97 8.83
N TYR A 869 -25.77 -49.14 8.97
CA TYR A 869 -27.02 -49.31 8.25
C TYR A 869 -26.85 -48.91 6.79
N VAL A 870 -27.22 -49.81 5.88
CA VAL A 870 -27.05 -49.63 4.44
C VAL A 870 -28.34 -49.94 3.71
N ARG A 871 -28.78 -49.03 2.85
CA ARG A 871 -30.00 -49.18 2.05
C ARG A 871 -29.78 -48.76 0.61
N GLN A 872 -30.46 -49.42 -0.32
CA GLN A 872 -30.38 -49.12 -1.74
C GLN A 872 -31.56 -48.21 -2.14
N TYR A 873 -31.30 -47.29 -3.07
CA TYR A 873 -32.29 -46.35 -3.59
C TYR A 873 -32.18 -46.22 -5.10
N ARG A 874 -33.31 -45.89 -5.73
CA ARG A 874 -33.37 -45.55 -7.15
C ARG A 874 -33.07 -44.06 -7.30
N TRP A 875 -32.12 -43.72 -8.15
CA TRP A 875 -31.74 -42.35 -8.44
C TRP A 875 -32.34 -41.87 -9.78
N GLU A 876 -32.75 -40.61 -9.84
CA GLU A 876 -33.19 -39.93 -11.07
C GLU A 876 -32.36 -38.66 -11.33
N ALA A 877 -32.04 -38.43 -12.60
CA ALA A 877 -31.19 -37.34 -13.07
C ALA A 877 -31.73 -35.95 -12.75
N GLU A 878 -33.03 -35.74 -12.98
CA GLU A 878 -33.64 -34.44 -12.81
C GLU A 878 -33.69 -34.04 -11.32
N GLY A 879 -32.83 -33.11 -10.95
CA GLY A 879 -32.71 -32.62 -9.57
C GLY A 879 -32.01 -33.57 -8.60
N ASN A 880 -31.26 -34.56 -9.10
CA ASN A 880 -30.49 -35.53 -8.32
C ASN A 880 -31.30 -36.21 -7.19
N ARG A 881 -32.52 -36.64 -7.51
CA ARG A 881 -33.50 -37.11 -6.53
C ARG A 881 -33.32 -38.61 -6.24
N LEU A 882 -33.58 -38.99 -4.99
CA LEU A 882 -33.56 -40.38 -4.53
C LEU A 882 -34.98 -40.84 -4.17
N TYR A 883 -35.33 -42.05 -4.59
CA TYR A 883 -36.62 -42.70 -4.38
C TYR A 883 -36.44 -44.08 -3.74
N ASP A 884 -37.43 -44.46 -2.92
CA ASP A 884 -37.55 -45.83 -2.41
C ASP A 884 -38.00 -46.77 -3.54
N TYR A 885 -37.57 -48.04 -3.53
CA TYR A 885 -38.05 -49.01 -4.52
C TYR A 885 -39.53 -49.34 -4.34
N THR A 886 -40.02 -49.22 -3.11
CA THR A 886 -41.40 -49.56 -2.76
C THR A 886 -42.36 -48.38 -2.82
N SER A 887 -41.88 -47.16 -3.07
CA SER A 887 -42.71 -45.94 -3.11
C SER A 887 -42.26 -44.95 -4.18
N PRO A 888 -43.19 -44.34 -4.94
CA PRO A 888 -42.86 -43.28 -5.89
C PRO A 888 -42.52 -41.94 -5.22
N SER A 889 -42.60 -41.83 -3.89
CA SER A 889 -42.27 -40.61 -3.17
C SER A 889 -40.77 -40.34 -3.15
N GLN A 890 -40.37 -39.11 -3.46
CA GLN A 890 -39.00 -38.64 -3.23
C GLN A 890 -38.71 -38.70 -1.72
N ILE A 891 -37.60 -39.33 -1.37
CA ILE A 891 -37.16 -39.52 0.03
C ILE A 891 -35.84 -38.80 0.32
N GLY A 892 -35.21 -38.21 -0.71
CA GLY A 892 -33.91 -37.59 -0.57
C GLY A 892 -33.34 -37.02 -1.84
N LYS A 893 -32.09 -36.59 -1.75
CA LYS A 893 -31.26 -36.14 -2.86
C LYS A 893 -29.80 -36.56 -2.63
N ILE A 894 -29.03 -36.64 -3.70
CA ILE A 894 -27.58 -36.88 -3.63
C ILE A 894 -26.81 -35.70 -4.23
N GLU A 895 -25.76 -35.29 -3.53
CA GLU A 895 -24.72 -34.40 -4.05
C GLU A 895 -23.58 -35.29 -4.53
N TRP A 896 -23.44 -35.45 -5.85
CA TRP A 896 -22.39 -36.26 -6.47
C TRP A 896 -21.02 -35.61 -6.30
N ASP A 897 -19.99 -36.42 -6.05
CA ASP A 897 -18.61 -35.92 -6.00
C ASP A 897 -18.12 -35.49 -7.40
N GLU A 898 -18.69 -36.08 -8.46
CA GLU A 898 -18.29 -35.97 -9.86
C GLU A 898 -19.45 -35.49 -10.75
N ASP A 899 -19.14 -34.83 -11.87
CA ASP A 899 -20.13 -34.45 -12.88
C ASP A 899 -20.58 -35.68 -13.68
N PHE A 900 -21.59 -36.35 -13.13
CA PHE A 900 -22.50 -37.34 -13.69
C PHE A 900 -21.96 -38.39 -14.70
N PRO A 901 -22.06 -39.72 -14.43
CA PRO A 901 -21.68 -40.74 -15.40
C PRO A 901 -22.65 -40.83 -16.60
N PRO A 902 -22.15 -41.19 -17.79
CA PRO A 902 -22.92 -41.18 -19.03
C PRO A 902 -23.89 -42.36 -19.14
N ASP A 903 -25.09 -42.08 -19.64
CA ASP A 903 -25.99 -42.99 -20.39
C ASP A 903 -26.28 -44.40 -19.79
N ASP A 904 -27.17 -44.53 -18.81
CA ASP A 904 -28.16 -45.63 -18.77
C ASP A 904 -29.22 -45.47 -17.65
N ASP A 905 -30.43 -45.97 -17.92
CA ASP A 905 -31.59 -45.88 -17.04
C ASP A 905 -31.36 -46.58 -15.68
N ALA A 906 -31.58 -45.82 -14.59
CA ALA A 906 -31.63 -46.25 -13.19
C ALA A 906 -30.31 -46.75 -12.54
N VAL A 907 -29.40 -45.83 -12.23
CA VAL A 907 -28.28 -46.10 -11.30
C VAL A 907 -28.83 -46.41 -9.90
N HIS A 908 -28.48 -47.58 -9.37
CA HIS A 908 -28.77 -47.97 -7.99
C HIS A 908 -27.74 -47.33 -7.04
N VAL A 909 -28.19 -46.39 -6.22
CA VAL A 909 -27.34 -45.73 -5.22
C VAL A 909 -27.51 -46.44 -3.89
N VAL A 910 -26.41 -46.96 -3.35
CA VAL A 910 -26.36 -47.53 -2.01
C VAL A 910 -26.01 -46.41 -1.04
N CYS A 911 -26.81 -46.21 -0.01
CA CYS A 911 -26.56 -45.19 1.00
C CYS A 911 -26.16 -45.84 2.33
N LEU A 912 -25.05 -45.38 2.92
CA LEU A 912 -24.61 -45.74 4.27
C LEU A 912 -24.99 -44.61 5.24
N TYR A 913 -25.80 -44.91 6.24
CA TYR A 913 -26.20 -43.95 7.27
C TYR A 913 -25.01 -43.48 8.11
N MET A 914 -24.72 -42.18 8.13
CA MET A 914 -23.58 -41.60 8.85
C MET A 914 -23.99 -40.92 10.17
N ALA A 915 -24.95 -40.01 10.12
CA ALA A 915 -25.34 -39.20 11.27
C ALA A 915 -26.74 -38.58 11.14
N ARG A 916 -27.39 -38.38 12.29
CA ARG A 916 -28.63 -37.60 12.46
C ARG A 916 -28.35 -36.25 13.13
N TYR A 917 -29.12 -35.23 12.76
CA TYR A 917 -29.25 -33.99 13.53
C TYR A 917 -29.98 -34.25 14.85
N ILE A 918 -29.35 -33.88 15.97
CA ILE A 918 -30.01 -33.81 17.28
C ILE A 918 -29.76 -32.39 17.81
N SER A 919 -30.74 -31.49 17.65
CA SER A 919 -30.81 -30.28 18.48
C SER A 919 -31.58 -30.62 19.76
N SER A 920 -31.16 -30.10 20.90
CA SER A 920 -31.92 -30.26 22.14
C SER A 920 -33.13 -29.30 22.14
N GLU A 921 -34.25 -29.70 22.76
CA GLU A 921 -35.47 -28.87 22.80
C GLU A 921 -35.25 -27.48 23.43
N ASP A 922 -34.26 -27.32 24.32
CA ASP A 922 -33.93 -26.04 24.95
C ASP A 922 -33.19 -25.06 24.02
N GLU A 923 -32.57 -25.54 22.93
CA GLU A 923 -31.78 -24.71 22.00
C GLU A 923 -32.62 -24.07 20.87
N CYS A 924 -33.89 -24.48 20.70
CA CYS A 924 -34.76 -24.02 19.61
C CYS A 924 -35.77 -22.92 20.03
N ARG A 925 -35.56 -22.24 21.16
CA ARG A 925 -36.46 -21.17 21.65
C ARG A 925 -36.46 -19.90 20.79
N GLY A 926 -35.52 -19.75 19.85
CA GLY A 926 -35.42 -18.60 18.93
C GLY A 926 -36.22 -18.72 17.63
N PHE A 927 -36.76 -19.90 17.28
CA PHE A 927 -37.54 -20.09 16.06
C PHE A 927 -39.04 -20.06 16.37
N SER A 928 -39.72 -19.01 15.91
CA SER A 928 -41.12 -18.70 16.23
C SER A 928 -42.15 -19.42 15.33
N HIS A 929 -41.72 -20.09 14.26
CA HIS A 929 -42.63 -20.76 13.31
C HIS A 929 -42.49 -22.29 13.33
N ILE A 930 -43.64 -22.97 13.40
CA ILE A 930 -43.75 -24.44 13.49
C ILE A 930 -43.27 -25.13 12.19
N SER A 931 -43.36 -24.47 11.03
CA SER A 931 -42.91 -24.99 9.74
C SER A 931 -41.38 -25.14 9.64
N ASP A 932 -40.63 -24.25 10.28
CA ASP A 932 -39.15 -24.29 10.26
C ASP A 932 -38.60 -25.34 11.22
N ARG A 933 -39.39 -25.70 12.24
CA ARG A 933 -39.06 -26.79 13.16
C ARG A 933 -39.13 -28.14 12.45
N GLU A 934 -40.17 -28.44 11.67
CA GLU A 934 -40.32 -29.74 11.01
C GLU A 934 -39.26 -30.03 9.94
N GLN A 935 -38.74 -29.01 9.23
CA GLN A 935 -37.69 -29.21 8.20
C GLN A 935 -36.32 -29.62 8.78
N LEU A 936 -36.00 -29.25 10.02
CA LEU A 936 -34.73 -29.58 10.67
C LEU A 936 -34.73 -30.95 11.36
N PHE A 937 -35.92 -31.54 11.64
CA PHE A 937 -36.04 -32.79 12.41
C PHE A 937 -36.16 -34.07 11.55
N GLY A 938 -36.06 -33.99 10.22
CA GLY A 938 -36.38 -35.09 9.30
C GLY A 938 -35.22 -35.82 8.63
N LYS A 939 -34.09 -35.19 8.29
CA LYS A 939 -33.11 -35.76 7.33
C LYS A 939 -31.79 -36.23 7.96
N CYS A 940 -31.28 -37.34 7.43
CA CYS A 940 -30.02 -37.99 7.77
C CYS A 940 -28.97 -37.72 6.69
N LYS A 941 -27.72 -37.59 7.11
CA LYS A 941 -26.57 -37.59 6.20
C LYS A 941 -26.09 -39.01 5.97
N CYS A 942 -25.89 -39.35 4.69
CA CYS A 942 -25.44 -40.67 4.26
C CYS A 942 -24.29 -40.54 3.26
N LEU A 943 -23.40 -41.53 3.20
CA LEU A 943 -22.49 -41.67 2.05
C LEU A 943 -23.26 -42.32 0.90
N GLY A 944 -23.21 -41.69 -0.27
CA GLY A 944 -23.65 -42.30 -1.52
C GLY A 944 -22.55 -43.22 -2.06
N LEU A 945 -22.91 -44.45 -2.41
CA LEU A 945 -22.02 -45.52 -2.79
C LEU A 945 -22.54 -46.26 -4.04
N ILE A 946 -21.62 -46.78 -4.86
CA ILE A 946 -21.92 -47.70 -5.98
C ILE A 946 -21.10 -48.98 -5.81
N GLU A 947 -21.68 -50.13 -6.11
CA GLU A 947 -20.97 -51.41 -6.08
C GLU A 947 -19.89 -51.46 -7.17
N THR A 948 -18.69 -51.89 -6.80
CA THR A 948 -17.57 -51.97 -7.74
C THR A 948 -17.67 -53.15 -8.71
N GLY A 949 -18.43 -54.18 -8.36
CA GLY A 949 -18.55 -55.43 -9.12
C GLY A 949 -17.37 -56.40 -8.99
N PHE A 950 -16.27 -56.01 -8.34
CA PHE A 950 -15.08 -56.88 -8.20
C PHE A 950 -15.18 -57.86 -7.02
N ARG A 951 -15.76 -57.42 -5.89
CA ARG A 951 -15.97 -58.24 -4.69
C ARG A 951 -17.32 -57.93 -4.07
N ALA A 952 -17.89 -58.91 -3.38
CA ALA A 952 -19.14 -58.72 -2.65
C ALA A 952 -18.97 -57.69 -1.52
N ASN A 953 -19.94 -56.78 -1.39
CA ASN A 953 -19.94 -55.67 -0.43
C ASN A 953 -18.74 -54.71 -0.56
N GLU A 954 -18.13 -54.61 -1.74
CA GLU A 954 -17.08 -53.65 -2.06
C GLU A 954 -17.65 -52.48 -2.88
N TYR A 955 -17.50 -51.27 -2.37
CA TYR A 955 -18.15 -50.07 -2.86
C TYR A 955 -17.17 -48.94 -3.16
N HIS A 956 -17.53 -48.13 -4.15
CA HIS A 956 -16.92 -46.84 -4.46
C HIS A 956 -17.78 -45.73 -3.85
N ARG A 957 -17.17 -44.74 -3.17
CA ARG A 957 -17.88 -43.54 -2.69
C ARG A 957 -18.12 -42.61 -3.88
N VAL A 958 -19.34 -42.11 -4.03
CA VAL A 958 -19.76 -41.27 -5.17
C VAL A 958 -20.43 -39.96 -4.77
N GLY A 959 -20.66 -39.73 -3.47
CA GLY A 959 -21.20 -38.46 -3.00
C GLY A 959 -21.74 -38.48 -1.57
N ILE A 960 -22.47 -37.42 -1.22
CA ILE A 960 -23.21 -37.29 0.03
C ILE A 960 -24.70 -37.25 -0.26
N ALA A 961 -25.46 -38.14 0.39
CA ALA A 961 -26.92 -38.17 0.28
C ALA A 961 -27.60 -37.59 1.53
N GLU A 962 -28.72 -36.90 1.31
CA GLU A 962 -29.65 -36.46 2.34
C GLU A 962 -30.94 -37.28 2.21
N ILE A 963 -31.28 -38.07 3.23
CA ILE A 963 -32.41 -39.00 3.20
C ILE A 963 -33.26 -38.84 4.47
N GLU A 964 -34.59 -38.93 4.35
CA GLU A 964 -35.50 -38.88 5.50
C GLU A 964 -35.25 -39.99 6.54
N TYR A 965 -35.33 -39.64 7.83
CA TYR A 965 -34.85 -40.44 8.97
C TYR A 965 -35.67 -41.71 9.22
N TRP A 966 -36.99 -41.65 9.05
CA TRP A 966 -37.88 -42.80 9.28
C TRP A 966 -37.62 -43.99 8.35
N GLN A 967 -36.78 -43.81 7.32
CA GLN A 967 -36.36 -44.90 6.44
C GLN A 967 -35.45 -45.92 7.13
N TRP A 968 -34.89 -45.62 8.29
CA TRP A 968 -33.86 -46.46 8.94
C TRP A 968 -34.40 -47.31 10.11
N ASP A 969 -35.68 -47.18 10.46
CA ASP A 969 -36.25 -47.70 11.72
C ASP A 969 -36.35 -49.25 11.82
N ASN A 970 -35.95 -50.00 10.78
CA ASN A 970 -35.98 -51.48 10.77
C ASN A 970 -34.78 -52.17 10.07
N ASP A 971 -33.71 -51.44 9.76
CA ASP A 971 -32.59 -52.00 8.99
C ASP A 971 -31.59 -52.78 9.85
N VAL A 972 -30.87 -53.73 9.23
CA VAL A 972 -29.80 -54.50 9.86
C VAL A 972 -28.45 -53.93 9.44
N LYS A 973 -27.51 -53.79 10.38
CA LYS A 973 -26.15 -53.33 10.06
C LYS A 973 -25.44 -54.34 9.15
N LYS A 974 -24.87 -53.86 8.06
CA LYS A 974 -24.07 -54.65 7.11
C LYS A 974 -22.60 -54.24 7.19
N GLU A 975 -21.72 -55.19 6.93
CA GLU A 975 -20.29 -54.92 6.74
C GLU A 975 -20.04 -54.57 5.28
N ILE A 976 -19.37 -53.45 5.04
CA ILE A 976 -19.00 -52.97 3.71
C ILE A 976 -17.53 -52.62 3.65
N SER A 977 -16.94 -52.71 2.46
CA SER A 977 -15.58 -52.28 2.17
C SER A 977 -15.60 -51.11 1.20
N LEU A 978 -14.98 -49.99 1.57
CA LEU A 978 -14.74 -48.85 0.69
C LEU A 978 -13.32 -48.92 0.13
N VAL A 979 -13.16 -48.76 -1.18
CA VAL A 979 -11.88 -48.87 -1.90
C VAL A 979 -11.48 -47.61 -2.64
#